data_AF-A0A086AR62-F1
#
_entry.id   AF-A0A086AR62-F1
#
_cell.length_a   1.000
_cell.length_b   1.000
_cell.length_c   1.000
_cell.angle_alpha   90.00
_cell.angle_beta   90.00
_cell.angle_gamma   90.00
#
_symmetry.space_group_name_H-M   'P 1'
#
loop_
_entity.id
_entity.type
_entity.pdbx_description
1 polymer ?
#
loop_
_entity_poly.entity_id
_entity_poly.type
_entity_poly.pdbx_seq_one_letter_code
_entity_poly.pdbx_strand_id
1 'polypeptide(L)'
;MIQDSISNTDEILERIKSELRNAKSEILIAMAWFTNQDLYTIIREKLHENVKVSLILSDQPDNEKLDFDILVSQGLNFTKIKNIGYGMMNLKFCVIDRSIAISGSYNWSNNAKNNHEQVLVTNFPKTVHELIGSFSRIKNRIEKLNSGLSMEEIEREEKAFTEAPLSMMKTEAKSTPLNFQEQSLKEFKDVLDNIIATEVGSFDKSLLKENAYQRAFENQGDHQVLPQAMDSLYSNFINEIEVITEKKTRLKNRIEEQLKVSISNVEMKTQNETDTLHYNLTSETQNIEDNIRETEKSMEDKKHSIESNVSIKIPFIQDKINGLAQKINELKVDFVKPPVNWPLTILLSFITLMLVLYIFIFYSSVAYIFIFSKEDITAALRKGFVTEMPEVFNAHAITKIWNKGAGGILFLFLFVSIPLALGMLKLIKPESTDITDPATGEQKRKSKTILFLDQNKGLLLIFLVDCFIAYKVAKNINDIEYLINQTDQKATFSEIVFSQNFLLVFTLGTLSVYLFGLVLDKLYHSYHKRTKTHHQEKTAFIVSKLEEEKEEHQLQVNSLKEENNKLNGDIQGLERNKATMNKQLQDLPILTNTKINNLKQLLLTFREKVENLAQIYKSQVDNDRLPISKPEMENRVNIFMEGWSKYLYEIYSVNKAEIKTTEAIRECENWLNIIAFNENFASEMSQN
;
A
#
# COMPACT_ATOMS: atom_id res chain seq x y z
N MET A 1 32.70 -1.48 -24.71
CA MET A 1 31.73 -1.75 -23.62
C MET A 1 30.97 -0.46 -23.41
N ILE A 2 29.63 -0.51 -23.41
CA ILE A 2 28.75 0.64 -23.22
C ILE A 2 28.33 0.62 -21.75
N GLN A 3 28.50 1.75 -21.05
CA GLN A 3 28.07 1.94 -19.68
C GLN A 3 27.88 3.44 -19.42
N ASP A 4 26.78 3.97 -19.93
CA ASP A 4 26.47 5.40 -19.89
C ASP A 4 25.46 5.67 -18.79
N SER A 5 25.75 6.65 -17.93
CA SER A 5 24.81 7.15 -16.92
C SER A 5 24.32 8.53 -17.36
N ILE A 6 23.01 8.66 -17.57
CA ILE A 6 22.38 9.87 -18.10
C ILE A 6 21.37 10.37 -17.07
N SER A 7 21.41 11.68 -16.78
CA SER A 7 20.52 12.35 -15.83
C SER A 7 19.68 13.47 -16.44
N ASN A 8 20.03 13.96 -17.64
CA ASN A 8 19.21 14.92 -18.35
C ASN A 8 18.00 14.20 -18.97
N THR A 9 16.78 14.63 -18.64
CA THR A 9 15.53 13.94 -19.01
C THR A 9 15.25 13.93 -20.51
N ASP A 10 15.63 14.97 -21.25
CA ASP A 10 15.49 15.02 -22.71
C ASP A 10 16.52 14.09 -23.38
N GLU A 11 17.76 14.07 -22.87
CA GLU A 11 18.80 13.16 -23.35
C GLU A 11 18.46 11.69 -23.08
N ILE A 12 17.88 11.38 -21.90
CA ILE A 12 17.36 10.05 -21.57
C ILE A 12 16.32 9.61 -22.59
N LEU A 13 15.33 10.47 -22.87
CA LEU A 13 14.25 10.15 -23.81
C LEU A 13 14.79 9.91 -25.23
N GLU A 14 15.67 10.79 -25.72
CA GLU A 14 16.26 10.63 -27.05
C GLU A 14 17.18 9.41 -27.15
N ARG A 15 17.92 9.09 -26.08
CA ARG A 15 18.70 7.84 -26.02
C ARG A 15 17.80 6.62 -26.09
N ILE A 16 16.73 6.56 -25.30
CA ILE A 16 15.76 5.45 -25.34
C ILE A 16 15.15 5.31 -26.74
N LYS A 17 14.71 6.42 -27.36
CA LYS A 17 14.16 6.41 -28.73
C LYS A 17 15.17 5.86 -29.74
N SER A 18 16.43 6.29 -29.65
CA SER A 18 17.51 5.82 -30.52
C SER A 18 17.74 4.32 -30.39
N GLU A 19 17.88 3.81 -29.17
CA GLU A 19 18.11 2.37 -28.93
C GLU A 19 16.92 1.52 -29.38
N LEU A 20 15.69 1.96 -29.09
CA LEU A 20 14.48 1.26 -29.55
C LEU A 20 14.35 1.23 -31.07
N ARG A 21 14.67 2.33 -31.76
CA ARG A 21 14.67 2.38 -33.23
C ARG A 21 15.74 1.47 -33.85
N ASN A 22 16.83 1.22 -33.15
CA ASN A 22 17.91 0.33 -33.62
C ASN A 22 17.66 -1.16 -33.32
N ALA A 23 16.63 -1.49 -32.52
CA ALA A 23 16.28 -2.87 -32.19
C ALA A 23 15.93 -3.69 -33.45
N LYS A 24 16.43 -4.94 -33.50
CA LYS A 24 16.29 -5.83 -34.67
C LYS A 24 15.60 -7.17 -34.39
N SER A 25 15.57 -7.63 -33.15
CA SER A 25 15.15 -9.00 -32.82
C SER A 25 14.14 -9.07 -31.66
N GLU A 26 14.43 -8.43 -30.53
CA GLU A 26 13.61 -8.54 -29.32
C GLU A 26 13.70 -7.28 -28.47
N ILE A 27 12.57 -6.86 -27.89
CA ILE A 27 12.49 -5.79 -26.91
C ILE A 27 11.68 -6.30 -25.71
N LEU A 28 12.30 -6.36 -24.54
CA LEU A 28 11.67 -6.70 -23.27
C LEU A 28 11.49 -5.43 -22.46
N ILE A 29 10.28 -5.12 -22.01
CA ILE A 29 9.95 -3.86 -21.34
C ILE A 29 9.20 -4.15 -20.05
N ALA A 30 9.74 -3.72 -18.91
CA ALA A 30 9.04 -3.76 -17.64
C ALA A 30 8.94 -2.33 -17.08
N MET A 31 7.73 -1.78 -17.05
CA MET A 31 7.49 -0.37 -16.75
C MET A 31 6.36 -0.17 -15.75
N ALA A 32 6.60 0.68 -14.75
CA ALA A 32 5.57 1.09 -13.81
C ALA A 32 4.54 2.00 -14.51
N TRP A 33 4.98 3.08 -15.15
CA TRP A 33 4.11 3.97 -15.94
C TRP A 33 4.58 4.08 -17.39
N PHE A 34 3.65 3.90 -18.32
CA PHE A 34 3.86 4.08 -19.76
C PHE A 34 2.69 4.87 -20.36
N THR A 35 2.91 6.18 -20.55
CA THR A 35 1.94 7.12 -21.15
C THR A 35 2.53 8.01 -22.24
N ASN A 36 3.82 7.84 -22.57
CA ASN A 36 4.51 8.61 -23.61
C ASN A 36 4.14 8.12 -25.03
N GLN A 37 3.53 9.01 -25.82
CA GLN A 37 3.04 8.70 -27.17
C GLN A 37 4.15 8.39 -28.18
N ASP A 38 5.31 9.05 -28.07
CA ASP A 38 6.43 8.84 -29.01
C ASP A 38 6.99 7.43 -28.87
N LEU A 39 7.21 6.98 -27.63
CA LEU A 39 7.71 5.64 -27.33
C LEU A 39 6.69 4.57 -27.74
N TYR A 40 5.40 4.79 -27.49
CA TYR A 40 4.33 3.91 -27.96
C TYR A 40 4.34 3.75 -29.49
N THR A 41 4.54 4.84 -30.22
CA THR A 41 4.61 4.85 -31.68
C THR A 41 5.82 4.05 -32.19
N ILE A 42 6.99 4.21 -31.57
CA ILE A 42 8.19 3.44 -31.93
C ILE A 42 7.98 1.93 -31.68
N ILE A 43 7.35 1.55 -30.56
CA ILE A 43 7.03 0.14 -30.29
C ILE A 43 6.09 -0.43 -31.34
N ARG A 44 5.08 0.35 -31.75
CA ARG A 44 4.16 -0.02 -32.82
C ARG A 44 4.89 -0.25 -34.15
N GLU A 45 5.79 0.65 -34.53
CA GLU A 45 6.63 0.51 -35.72
C GLU A 45 7.48 -0.76 -35.65
N LYS A 46 8.08 -1.06 -34.49
CA LYS A 46 8.90 -2.25 -34.29
C LYS A 46 8.12 -3.57 -34.39
N LEU A 47 6.87 -3.59 -33.93
CA LEU A 47 5.97 -4.72 -34.14
C LEU A 47 5.70 -4.93 -35.64
N HIS A 48 5.47 -3.86 -36.40
CA HIS A 48 5.31 -3.93 -37.86
C HIS A 48 6.59 -4.40 -38.59
N GLU A 49 7.77 -4.14 -38.03
CA GLU A 49 9.06 -4.68 -38.50
C GLU A 49 9.32 -6.14 -38.08
N ASN A 50 8.35 -6.81 -37.44
CA ASN A 50 8.46 -8.17 -36.89
C ASN A 50 9.48 -8.33 -35.76
N VAL A 51 9.83 -7.25 -35.05
CA VAL A 51 10.61 -7.32 -33.81
C VAL A 51 9.70 -7.84 -32.69
N LYS A 52 10.17 -8.84 -31.93
CA LYS A 52 9.39 -9.41 -30.82
C LYS A 52 9.36 -8.43 -29.66
N VAL A 53 8.19 -7.90 -29.31
CA VAL A 53 8.05 -7.02 -28.15
C VAL A 53 7.27 -7.73 -27.05
N SER A 54 7.85 -7.76 -25.85
CA SER A 54 7.17 -8.21 -24.62
C SER A 54 7.12 -7.07 -23.62
N LEU A 55 5.91 -6.71 -23.19
CA LEU A 55 5.65 -5.59 -22.28
C LEU A 55 4.94 -6.08 -21.02
N ILE A 56 5.55 -5.83 -19.87
CA ILE A 56 4.94 -5.97 -18.55
C ILE A 56 4.70 -4.57 -18.00
N LEU A 57 3.45 -4.23 -17.73
CA LEU A 57 3.02 -2.90 -17.32
C LEU A 57 2.24 -2.97 -16.00
N SER A 58 2.43 -1.98 -15.13
CA SER A 58 1.64 -1.95 -13.89
C SER A 58 0.17 -1.62 -14.22
N ASP A 59 -0.75 -2.25 -13.50
CA ASP A 59 -2.19 -2.04 -13.68
C ASP A 59 -2.63 -0.79 -12.89
N GLN A 60 -2.26 0.36 -13.44
CA GLN A 60 -2.57 1.69 -12.92
C GLN A 60 -3.48 2.43 -13.91
N PRO A 61 -4.48 3.22 -13.44
CA PRO A 61 -5.41 3.94 -14.30
C PRO A 61 -4.74 4.85 -15.33
N ASP A 62 -3.60 5.46 -14.98
CA ASP A 62 -2.84 6.30 -15.92
C ASP A 62 -2.38 5.57 -17.17
N ASN A 63 -2.10 4.27 -17.07
CA ASN A 63 -1.65 3.44 -18.19
C ASN A 63 -2.77 3.10 -19.18
N GLU A 64 -4.03 3.45 -18.88
CA GLU A 64 -5.17 3.32 -19.80
C GLU A 64 -5.25 4.48 -20.81
N LYS A 65 -4.42 5.52 -20.64
CA LYS A 65 -4.34 6.66 -21.59
C LYS A 65 -3.81 6.25 -22.97
N LEU A 66 -3.12 5.11 -23.07
CA LEU A 66 -2.65 4.52 -24.32
C LEU A 66 -3.33 3.17 -24.52
N ASP A 67 -3.77 2.91 -25.76
CA ASP A 67 -4.47 1.68 -26.12
C ASP A 67 -3.46 0.58 -26.48
N PHE A 68 -3.04 -0.20 -25.49
CA PHE A 68 -2.15 -1.34 -25.72
C PHE A 68 -2.87 -2.55 -26.33
N ASP A 69 -4.21 -2.60 -26.31
CA ASP A 69 -4.97 -3.71 -26.89
C ASP A 69 -4.85 -3.71 -28.43
N ILE A 70 -4.75 -2.52 -29.03
CA ILE A 70 -4.37 -2.38 -30.45
C ILE A 70 -3.01 -3.05 -30.71
N LEU A 71 -2.00 -2.82 -29.88
CA LEU A 71 -0.67 -3.43 -30.08
C LEU A 71 -0.69 -4.95 -29.85
N VAL A 72 -1.53 -5.44 -28.94
CA VAL A 72 -1.74 -6.89 -28.75
C VAL A 72 -2.26 -7.53 -30.03
N SER A 73 -3.22 -6.88 -30.71
CA SER A 73 -3.70 -7.35 -32.02
C SER A 73 -2.61 -7.37 -33.11
N GLN A 74 -1.53 -6.62 -32.91
CA GLN A 74 -0.37 -6.54 -33.80
C GLN A 74 0.81 -7.43 -33.35
N GLY A 75 0.62 -8.29 -32.36
CA GLY A 75 1.61 -9.27 -31.91
C GLY A 75 2.41 -8.88 -30.67
N LEU A 76 2.03 -7.81 -29.96
CA LEU A 76 2.62 -7.48 -28.66
C LEU A 76 2.31 -8.58 -27.63
N ASN A 77 3.34 -9.11 -26.98
CA ASN A 77 3.15 -9.94 -25.79
C ASN A 77 2.97 -9.03 -24.56
N PHE A 78 1.72 -8.79 -24.18
CA PHE A 78 1.38 -7.80 -23.16
C PHE A 78 0.89 -8.44 -21.87
N THR A 79 1.31 -7.92 -20.73
CA THR A 79 0.86 -8.39 -19.41
C THR A 79 0.70 -7.21 -18.46
N LYS A 80 -0.51 -7.03 -17.92
CA LYS A 80 -0.80 -6.05 -16.87
C LYS A 80 -0.73 -6.68 -15.49
N ILE A 81 -0.17 -5.97 -14.50
CA ILE A 81 -0.03 -6.48 -13.14
C ILE A 81 -0.35 -5.44 -12.06
N LYS A 82 -1.24 -5.78 -11.13
CA LYS A 82 -1.50 -4.96 -9.93
C LYS A 82 -0.41 -5.11 -8.88
N ASN A 83 -0.01 -6.35 -8.57
CA ASN A 83 0.87 -6.66 -7.44
C ASN A 83 1.74 -7.89 -7.75
N ILE A 84 3.04 -7.83 -7.41
CA ILE A 84 3.96 -8.98 -7.43
C ILE A 84 4.22 -9.39 -5.97
N GLY A 85 3.23 -10.00 -5.31
CA GLY A 85 3.36 -10.54 -3.96
C GLY A 85 3.17 -9.54 -2.81
N TYR A 86 3.96 -8.47 -2.73
CA TYR A 86 3.99 -7.59 -1.55
C TYR A 86 3.97 -6.07 -1.85
N GLY A 87 3.74 -5.67 -3.11
CA GLY A 87 3.70 -4.25 -3.50
C GLY A 87 3.41 -3.99 -4.98
N MET A 88 3.14 -2.72 -5.30
CA MET A 88 2.91 -2.24 -6.67
C MET A 88 4.15 -2.49 -7.55
N MET A 89 3.97 -2.96 -8.80
CA MET A 89 5.11 -3.10 -9.72
C MET A 89 5.70 -1.72 -10.05
N ASN A 90 6.93 -1.49 -9.61
CA ASN A 90 7.64 -0.21 -9.75
C ASN A 90 8.93 -0.33 -10.58
N LEU A 91 9.06 -1.39 -11.39
CA LEU A 91 10.23 -1.62 -12.24
C LEU A 91 10.21 -0.70 -13.46
N LYS A 92 11.39 -0.27 -13.92
CA LYS A 92 11.56 0.67 -15.03
C LYS A 92 12.82 0.31 -15.80
N PHE A 93 12.71 -0.73 -16.61
CA PHE A 93 13.82 -1.14 -17.45
C PHE A 93 13.33 -1.70 -18.79
N CYS A 94 14.21 -1.65 -19.78
CA CYS A 94 14.05 -2.42 -21.00
C CYS A 94 15.36 -3.10 -21.39
N VAL A 95 15.24 -4.25 -22.07
CA VAL A 95 16.36 -4.98 -22.67
C VAL A 95 16.09 -5.12 -24.16
N ILE A 96 17.06 -4.73 -24.97
CA ILE A 96 17.00 -4.72 -26.43
C ILE A 96 18.00 -5.73 -26.97
N ASP A 97 17.52 -6.61 -27.86
CA ASP A 97 18.30 -7.62 -28.58
C ASP A 97 19.21 -8.48 -27.69
N ARG A 98 18.80 -8.68 -26.43
CA ARG A 98 19.57 -9.38 -25.38
C ARG A 98 21.02 -8.90 -25.23
N SER A 99 21.30 -7.65 -25.62
CA SER A 99 22.65 -7.10 -25.67
C SER A 99 22.75 -5.71 -25.05
N ILE A 100 21.66 -4.94 -25.04
CA ILE A 100 21.61 -3.61 -24.43
C ILE A 100 20.53 -3.61 -23.35
N ALA A 101 20.89 -3.16 -22.15
CA ALA A 101 19.97 -2.93 -21.05
C ALA A 101 19.89 -1.44 -20.73
N ILE A 102 18.67 -0.95 -20.54
CA ILE A 102 18.38 0.41 -20.08
C ILE A 102 17.58 0.26 -18.79
N SER A 103 18.08 0.77 -17.67
CA SER A 103 17.43 0.65 -16.37
C SER A 103 17.64 1.90 -15.52
N GLY A 104 16.65 2.31 -14.74
CA GLY A 104 16.78 3.49 -13.89
C GLY A 104 15.49 3.91 -13.19
N SER A 105 15.40 5.19 -12.87
CA SER A 105 14.21 5.78 -12.24
C SER A 105 13.19 6.33 -13.24
N TYR A 106 13.60 6.51 -14.51
CA TYR A 106 12.79 7.15 -15.56
C TYR A 106 11.59 6.30 -15.99
N ASN A 107 10.38 6.79 -15.74
CA ASN A 107 9.15 6.21 -16.27
C ASN A 107 8.93 6.63 -17.73
N TRP A 108 8.32 5.77 -18.54
CA TRP A 108 7.92 6.11 -19.91
C TRP A 108 6.62 6.92 -19.93
N SER A 109 6.51 7.93 -19.07
CA SER A 109 5.33 8.77 -18.88
C SER A 109 5.55 10.19 -19.36
N ASN A 110 4.47 10.91 -19.69
CA ASN A 110 4.58 12.32 -20.09
C ASN A 110 5.09 13.23 -18.95
N ASN A 111 4.91 12.82 -17.69
CA ASN A 111 5.33 13.59 -16.52
C ASN A 111 6.82 13.40 -16.16
N ALA A 112 7.48 12.36 -16.67
CA ALA A 112 8.88 12.06 -16.34
C ALA A 112 9.85 13.20 -16.71
N LYS A 113 9.48 14.05 -17.68
CA LYS A 113 10.29 15.23 -18.08
C LYS A 113 10.48 16.26 -16.96
N ASN A 114 9.56 16.32 -16.00
CA ASN A 114 9.56 17.30 -14.91
C ASN A 114 10.26 16.80 -13.63
N ASN A 115 10.78 15.58 -13.65
CA ASN A 115 11.39 14.92 -12.50
C ASN A 115 12.92 14.89 -12.61
N HIS A 116 13.60 14.68 -11.47
CA HIS A 116 15.01 14.32 -11.45
C HIS A 116 15.12 12.81 -11.63
N GLU A 117 15.52 12.38 -12.83
CA GLU A 117 15.60 10.98 -13.20
C GLU A 117 17.04 10.60 -13.56
N GLN A 118 17.40 9.33 -13.36
CA GLN A 118 18.68 8.77 -13.78
C GLN A 118 18.49 7.42 -14.46
N VAL A 119 19.18 7.22 -15.57
CA VAL A 119 19.15 5.97 -16.35
C VAL A 119 20.56 5.50 -16.66
N LEU A 120 20.78 4.20 -16.46
CA LEU A 120 21.96 3.48 -16.90
C LEU A 120 21.65 2.76 -18.21
N VAL A 121 22.45 3.02 -19.25
CA VAL A 121 22.46 2.26 -20.51
C VAL A 121 23.73 1.43 -20.55
N THR A 122 23.61 0.10 -20.64
CA THR A 122 24.77 -0.78 -20.61
C THR A 122 24.65 -2.00 -21.50
N ASN A 123 25.79 -2.49 -22.00
CA ASN A 123 25.89 -3.79 -22.65
C ASN A 123 26.68 -4.82 -21.83
N PHE A 124 26.81 -4.60 -20.51
CA PHE A 124 27.52 -5.51 -19.63
C PHE A 124 26.77 -6.85 -19.51
N PRO A 125 27.39 -8.00 -19.88
CA PRO A 125 26.67 -9.27 -20.01
C PRO A 125 25.94 -9.71 -18.74
N LYS A 126 26.53 -9.48 -17.56
CA LYS A 126 25.92 -9.83 -16.27
C LYS A 126 24.61 -9.07 -16.04
N THR A 127 24.62 -7.75 -16.20
CA THR A 127 23.44 -6.90 -16.00
C THR A 127 22.33 -7.24 -17.00
N VAL A 128 22.70 -7.46 -18.26
CA VAL A 128 21.74 -7.87 -19.31
C VAL A 128 21.09 -9.22 -18.95
N HIS A 129 21.89 -10.23 -18.58
CA HIS A 129 21.36 -11.53 -18.16
C HIS A 129 20.49 -11.46 -16.90
N GLU A 130 20.87 -10.66 -15.90
CA GLU A 130 20.09 -10.48 -14.66
C GLU A 130 18.74 -9.83 -14.93
N LEU A 131 18.67 -8.83 -15.81
CA LEU A 131 17.42 -8.17 -16.19
C LEU A 131 16.51 -9.08 -17.03
N ILE A 132 17.08 -9.85 -17.97
CA ILE A 132 16.34 -10.88 -18.72
C ILE A 132 15.78 -11.95 -17.78
N GLY A 133 16.61 -12.43 -16.84
CA GLY A 133 16.20 -13.41 -15.83
C GLY A 133 15.10 -12.86 -14.91
N SER A 134 15.20 -11.60 -14.51
CA SER A 134 14.17 -10.93 -13.71
C SER A 134 12.87 -10.77 -14.47
N PHE A 135 12.93 -10.35 -15.74
CA PHE A 135 11.76 -10.29 -16.62
C PHE A 135 11.06 -11.65 -16.75
N SER A 136 11.85 -12.70 -16.99
CA SER A 136 11.35 -14.07 -17.15
C SER A 136 10.70 -14.60 -15.87
N ARG A 137 11.30 -14.33 -14.70
CA ARG A 137 10.71 -14.70 -13.38
C ARG A 137 9.37 -14.02 -13.15
N ILE A 138 9.27 -12.71 -13.42
CA ILE A 138 8.02 -11.97 -13.28
C ILE A 138 6.95 -12.55 -14.20
N LYS A 139 7.28 -12.77 -15.47
CA LYS A 139 6.37 -13.37 -16.44
C LYS A 139 5.89 -14.75 -16.00
N ASN A 140 6.79 -15.64 -15.61
CA ASN A 140 6.45 -16.98 -15.14
C ASN A 140 5.54 -16.94 -13.89
N ARG A 141 5.82 -16.05 -12.94
CA ARG A 141 4.99 -15.86 -11.75
C ARG A 141 3.57 -15.45 -12.12
N ILE A 142 3.42 -14.59 -13.13
CA ILE A 142 2.11 -14.15 -13.63
C ILE A 142 1.37 -15.29 -14.34
N GLU A 143 2.06 -16.05 -15.20
CA GLU A 143 1.47 -17.21 -15.88
C GLU A 143 0.97 -18.25 -14.87
N LYS A 144 1.75 -18.51 -13.80
CA LYS A 144 1.36 -19.40 -12.71
C LYS A 144 0.14 -18.89 -11.93
N LEU A 145 0.10 -17.60 -11.59
CA LEU A 145 -1.05 -16.99 -10.93
C LEU A 145 -2.32 -17.09 -11.80
N ASN A 146 -2.19 -16.82 -13.10
CA ASN A 146 -3.30 -16.94 -14.05
C ASN A 146 -3.78 -18.39 -14.23
N SER A 147 -2.90 -19.38 -13.99
CA SER A 147 -3.25 -20.81 -14.00
C SER A 147 -3.92 -21.32 -12.71
N GLY A 148 -4.12 -20.46 -11.71
CA GLY A 148 -4.85 -20.78 -10.47
C GLY A 148 -3.98 -21.25 -9.29
N LEU A 149 -2.64 -21.16 -9.40
CA LEU A 149 -1.72 -21.46 -8.29
C LEU A 149 -1.74 -20.33 -7.24
N SER A 150 -1.75 -20.69 -5.97
CA SER A 150 -1.70 -19.72 -4.87
C SER A 150 -0.31 -19.08 -4.72
N MET A 151 -0.26 -17.87 -4.16
CA MET A 151 1.00 -17.14 -4.03
C MET A 151 2.01 -17.88 -3.12
N GLU A 152 1.51 -18.61 -2.13
CA GLU A 152 2.28 -19.44 -1.19
C GLU A 152 2.86 -20.70 -1.84
N GLU A 153 2.18 -21.28 -2.84
CA GLU A 153 2.69 -22.42 -3.62
C GLU A 153 3.81 -21.99 -4.55
N ILE A 154 3.65 -20.85 -5.23
CA ILE A 154 4.68 -20.29 -6.11
C ILE A 154 5.92 -19.90 -5.31
N GLU A 155 5.76 -19.27 -4.13
CA GLU A 155 6.90 -18.92 -3.26
C GLU A 155 7.60 -20.14 -2.68
N ARG A 156 6.86 -21.23 -2.41
CA ARG A 156 7.45 -22.52 -2.02
C ARG A 156 8.23 -23.16 -3.17
N GLU A 157 7.69 -23.13 -4.39
CA GLU A 157 8.41 -23.62 -5.58
C GLU A 157 9.66 -22.79 -5.90
N GLU A 158 9.58 -21.46 -5.78
CA GLU A 158 10.71 -20.55 -5.99
C GLU A 158 11.82 -20.80 -4.94
N LYS A 159 11.44 -20.98 -3.67
CA LYS A 159 12.39 -21.35 -2.60
C LYS A 159 12.98 -22.74 -2.81
N ALA A 160 12.17 -23.72 -3.22
CA ALA A 160 12.65 -25.06 -3.55
C ALA A 160 13.58 -25.06 -4.77
N PHE A 161 13.39 -24.15 -5.73
CA PHE A 161 14.26 -23.97 -6.89
C PHE A 161 15.55 -23.21 -6.56
N THR A 162 15.55 -22.29 -5.59
CA THR A 162 16.78 -21.62 -5.12
C THR A 162 17.57 -22.41 -4.08
N GLU A 163 16.95 -23.37 -3.38
CA GLU A 163 17.60 -24.25 -2.39
C GLU A 163 17.96 -25.63 -2.93
N ALA A 164 17.54 -25.99 -4.14
CA ALA A 164 18.02 -27.19 -4.82
C ALA A 164 19.50 -27.03 -5.21
N PRO A 165 20.38 -28.00 -4.87
CA PRO A 165 21.71 -28.04 -5.44
C PRO A 165 21.59 -28.04 -6.97
N LEU A 166 22.51 -27.34 -7.62
CA LEU A 166 22.71 -27.30 -9.06
C LEU A 166 23.17 -28.69 -9.60
N SER A 167 22.43 -29.75 -9.30
CA SER A 167 22.70 -31.13 -9.66
C SER A 167 21.41 -31.83 -10.03
N MET A 168 20.84 -31.45 -11.18
CA MET A 168 20.07 -32.34 -12.08
C MET A 168 19.51 -31.52 -13.25
N MET A 169 20.41 -31.11 -14.15
CA MET A 169 20.04 -30.99 -15.56
C MET A 169 20.78 -32.14 -16.26
N LYS A 170 19.99 -33.07 -16.83
CA LYS A 170 20.50 -34.26 -17.50
C LYS A 170 21.41 -33.88 -18.67
N THR A 171 22.61 -34.42 -18.58
CA THR A 171 23.45 -34.99 -19.65
C THR A 171 23.05 -34.63 -21.09
N GLU A 172 23.55 -33.51 -21.56
CA GLU A 172 24.29 -33.50 -22.83
C GLU A 172 25.71 -33.11 -22.49
N ALA A 173 26.67 -33.90 -22.98
CA ALA A 173 28.09 -33.68 -22.77
C ALA A 173 28.52 -32.32 -23.35
N LYS A 174 28.48 -31.29 -22.51
CA LYS A 174 29.26 -30.07 -22.69
C LYS A 174 30.26 -30.05 -21.55
N SER A 175 31.54 -30.08 -21.94
CA SER A 175 32.68 -29.87 -21.06
C SER A 175 32.38 -28.76 -20.07
N THR A 176 32.35 -29.08 -18.78
CA THR A 176 32.43 -28.12 -17.69
C THR A 176 33.59 -27.18 -18.02
N PRO A 177 33.43 -25.84 -17.98
CA PRO A 177 34.58 -24.95 -18.13
C PRO A 177 35.59 -25.33 -17.06
N LEU A 178 36.79 -25.76 -17.48
CA LEU A 178 37.87 -26.10 -16.56
C LEU A 178 38.09 -24.92 -15.61
N ASN A 179 38.29 -25.19 -14.32
CA ASN A 179 38.77 -24.12 -13.44
C ASN A 179 40.15 -23.63 -13.93
N PHE A 180 40.56 -22.42 -13.57
CA PHE A 180 41.78 -21.87 -14.17
C PHE A 180 43.02 -22.71 -13.85
N GLN A 181 43.04 -23.41 -12.70
CA GLN A 181 44.10 -24.33 -12.33
C GLN A 181 44.14 -25.55 -13.26
N GLU A 182 43.00 -26.14 -13.61
CA GLU A 182 42.85 -27.24 -14.56
C GLU A 182 43.22 -26.80 -15.97
N GLN A 183 42.81 -25.58 -16.36
CA GLN A 183 43.18 -25.01 -17.65
C GLN A 183 44.70 -24.79 -17.73
N SER A 184 45.31 -24.21 -16.70
CA SER A 184 46.77 -24.06 -16.62
C SER A 184 47.50 -25.39 -16.62
N LEU A 185 46.93 -26.45 -16.03
CA LEU A 185 47.52 -27.78 -16.06
C LEU A 185 47.53 -28.36 -17.48
N LYS A 186 46.45 -28.15 -18.24
CA LYS A 186 46.37 -28.53 -19.65
C LYS A 186 47.37 -27.75 -20.50
N GLU A 187 47.39 -26.42 -20.35
CA GLU A 187 48.32 -25.54 -21.07
C GLU A 187 49.78 -25.91 -20.77
N PHE A 188 50.11 -26.23 -19.52
CA PHE A 188 51.43 -26.72 -19.13
C PHE A 188 51.79 -28.01 -19.86
N LYS A 189 50.89 -29.00 -19.90
CA LYS A 189 51.09 -30.24 -20.65
C LYS A 189 51.35 -29.98 -22.14
N ASP A 190 50.50 -29.17 -22.77
CA ASP A 190 50.61 -28.84 -24.20
C ASP A 190 51.94 -28.12 -24.50
N VAL A 191 52.42 -27.26 -23.60
CA VAL A 191 53.74 -26.60 -23.72
C VAL A 191 54.87 -27.62 -23.61
N LEU A 192 54.79 -28.58 -22.68
CA LEU A 192 55.79 -29.64 -22.56
C LEU A 192 55.85 -30.52 -23.82
N ASP A 193 54.70 -30.91 -24.36
CA ASP A 193 54.61 -31.71 -25.59
C ASP A 193 55.27 -30.97 -26.78
N ASN A 194 55.02 -29.66 -26.91
CA ASN A 194 55.64 -28.83 -27.94
C ASN A 194 57.15 -28.65 -27.76
N ILE A 195 57.64 -28.52 -26.52
CA ILE A 195 59.07 -28.42 -26.22
C ILE A 195 59.80 -29.70 -26.62
N ILE A 196 59.22 -30.86 -26.32
CA ILE A 196 59.78 -32.16 -26.73
C ILE A 196 59.79 -32.26 -28.26
N ALA A 197 58.68 -31.97 -28.93
CA ALA A 197 58.59 -32.04 -30.39
C ALA A 197 59.62 -31.14 -31.09
N THR A 198 59.83 -29.92 -30.59
CA THR A 198 60.77 -28.95 -31.17
C THR A 198 62.23 -29.40 -31.04
N GLU A 199 62.63 -29.98 -29.90
CA GLU A 199 64.00 -30.45 -29.71
C GLU A 199 64.28 -31.75 -30.47
N VAL A 200 63.29 -32.66 -30.58
CA VAL A 200 63.40 -33.93 -31.32
C VAL A 200 63.41 -33.73 -32.85
N GLY A 201 62.73 -32.70 -33.36
CA GLY A 201 62.71 -32.35 -34.79
C GLY A 201 63.96 -31.63 -35.31
N SER A 202 64.93 -31.31 -34.43
CA SER A 202 66.19 -30.64 -34.83
C SER A 202 67.23 -31.63 -35.38
N PHE A 203 67.16 -31.94 -36.67
CA PHE A 203 68.12 -32.81 -37.39
C PHE A 203 68.60 -32.19 -38.72
N ASP A 204 69.75 -32.65 -39.22
CA ASP A 204 70.32 -32.16 -40.47
C ASP A 204 69.56 -32.73 -41.68
N LYS A 205 68.61 -31.95 -42.20
CA LYS A 205 67.79 -32.31 -43.35
C LYS A 205 68.62 -32.51 -44.63
N SER A 206 69.70 -31.76 -44.81
CA SER A 206 70.60 -31.89 -45.96
C SER A 206 71.34 -33.21 -45.93
N LEU A 207 71.89 -33.57 -44.77
CA LEU A 207 72.59 -34.84 -44.57
C LEU A 207 71.65 -36.02 -44.76
N LEU A 208 70.41 -35.93 -44.27
CA LEU A 208 69.41 -36.99 -44.46
C LEU A 208 69.05 -37.20 -45.94
N LYS A 209 68.85 -36.12 -46.69
CA LYS A 209 68.59 -36.18 -48.14
C LYS A 209 69.77 -36.77 -48.90
N GLU A 210 70.99 -36.37 -48.55
CA GLU A 210 72.21 -36.88 -49.17
C GLU A 210 72.37 -38.39 -48.91
N ASN A 211 72.17 -38.83 -47.66
CA ASN A 211 72.21 -40.25 -47.31
C ASN A 211 71.16 -41.07 -48.08
N ALA A 212 69.96 -40.52 -48.25
CA ALA A 212 68.91 -41.18 -49.03
C ALA A 212 69.27 -41.29 -50.52
N TYR A 213 69.86 -40.23 -51.08
CA TYR A 213 70.37 -40.22 -52.45
C TYR A 213 71.48 -41.25 -52.66
N GLN A 214 72.46 -41.32 -51.75
CA GLN A 214 73.55 -42.29 -51.81
C GLN A 214 73.06 -43.73 -51.70
N ARG A 215 72.11 -44.00 -50.80
CA ARG A 215 71.50 -45.34 -50.70
C ARG A 215 70.70 -45.72 -51.95
N ALA A 216 69.99 -44.77 -52.56
CA ALA A 216 69.32 -45.00 -53.82
C ALA A 216 70.34 -45.28 -54.94
N PHE A 217 71.46 -44.56 -54.96
CA PHE A 217 72.57 -44.78 -55.89
C PHE A 217 73.19 -46.17 -55.76
N GLU A 218 73.55 -46.58 -54.54
CA GLU A 218 74.15 -47.88 -54.26
C GLU A 218 73.25 -49.06 -54.66
N ASN A 219 71.93 -48.89 -54.54
CA ASN A 219 70.94 -49.94 -54.79
C ASN A 219 70.17 -49.73 -56.11
N GLN A 220 70.63 -48.83 -56.98
CA GLN A 220 70.01 -48.50 -58.28
C GLN A 220 68.51 -48.11 -58.17
N GLY A 221 68.08 -47.61 -57.01
CA GLY A 221 66.69 -47.25 -56.73
C GLY A 221 65.75 -48.46 -56.68
N ASP A 222 66.22 -49.58 -56.12
CA ASP A 222 65.37 -50.73 -55.78
C ASP A 222 64.57 -50.46 -54.49
N HIS A 223 63.23 -50.49 -54.61
CA HIS A 223 62.32 -50.22 -53.50
C HIS A 223 62.35 -51.33 -52.43
N GLN A 224 62.82 -52.53 -52.73
CA GLN A 224 62.85 -53.65 -51.77
C GLN A 224 63.84 -53.44 -50.61
N VAL A 225 64.80 -52.53 -50.77
CA VAL A 225 65.80 -52.18 -49.74
C VAL A 225 65.26 -51.13 -48.77
N LEU A 226 64.15 -50.46 -49.10
CA LEU A 226 63.57 -49.39 -48.29
C LEU A 226 63.18 -49.83 -46.88
N PRO A 227 62.55 -51.00 -46.63
CA PRO A 227 62.24 -51.42 -45.26
C PRO A 227 63.49 -51.48 -44.36
N GLN A 228 64.60 -52.04 -44.84
CA GLN A 228 65.87 -52.08 -44.10
C GLN A 228 66.50 -50.69 -43.96
N ALA A 229 66.37 -49.86 -45.01
CA ALA A 229 66.86 -48.49 -44.97
C ALA A 229 66.07 -47.65 -43.94
N MET A 230 64.77 -47.90 -43.82
CA MET A 230 63.87 -47.28 -42.84
C MET A 230 64.14 -47.82 -41.43
N ASP A 231 64.40 -49.12 -41.25
CA ASP A 231 64.84 -49.67 -39.95
C ASP A 231 66.15 -49.01 -39.48
N SER A 232 67.09 -48.80 -40.40
CA SER A 232 68.32 -48.06 -40.12
C SER A 232 68.06 -46.56 -39.89
N LEU A 233 67.09 -45.95 -40.56
CA LEU A 233 66.65 -44.57 -40.31
C LEU A 233 66.05 -44.43 -38.91
N TYR A 234 65.23 -45.40 -38.50
CA TYR A 234 64.61 -45.50 -37.19
C TYR A 234 65.65 -45.74 -36.10
N SER A 235 66.58 -46.68 -36.32
CA SER A 235 67.68 -46.92 -35.39
C SER A 235 68.62 -45.73 -35.30
N ASN A 236 68.91 -45.04 -36.40
CA ASN A 236 69.70 -43.81 -36.38
C ASN A 236 68.94 -42.67 -35.70
N PHE A 237 67.61 -42.60 -35.87
CA PHE A 237 66.78 -41.65 -35.14
C PHE A 237 66.83 -41.90 -33.62
N ILE A 238 66.79 -43.16 -33.20
CA ILE A 238 66.95 -43.57 -31.80
C ILE A 238 68.39 -43.36 -31.30
N ASN A 239 69.42 -43.64 -32.10
CA ASN A 239 70.82 -43.56 -31.69
C ASN A 239 71.42 -42.14 -31.82
N GLU A 240 70.89 -41.28 -32.70
CA GLU A 240 71.18 -39.83 -32.69
C GLU A 240 70.66 -39.15 -31.41
N ILE A 241 69.70 -39.78 -30.71
CA ILE A 241 69.23 -39.36 -29.39
C ILE A 241 70.23 -39.78 -28.29
N GLU A 242 70.99 -40.88 -28.47
CA GLU A 242 72.01 -41.35 -27.50
C GLU A 242 73.25 -40.45 -27.41
N VAL A 243 73.62 -39.72 -28.47
CA VAL A 243 74.89 -38.94 -28.51
C VAL A 243 74.81 -37.60 -27.76
N ILE A 244 73.71 -37.25 -27.08
CA ILE A 244 73.56 -35.88 -26.57
C ILE A 244 73.02 -35.80 -25.13
N THR A 245 73.87 -36.17 -24.17
CA THR A 245 73.73 -35.81 -22.75
C THR A 245 73.42 -34.32 -22.57
N GLU A 246 73.97 -33.46 -23.44
CA GLU A 246 73.75 -32.01 -23.46
C GLU A 246 72.30 -31.60 -23.85
N LYS A 247 71.67 -32.27 -24.81
CA LYS A 247 70.26 -32.03 -25.21
C LYS A 247 69.30 -32.55 -24.16
N LYS A 248 69.56 -33.72 -23.56
CA LYS A 248 68.79 -34.22 -22.40
C LYS A 248 68.85 -33.22 -21.24
N THR A 249 70.03 -32.66 -20.96
CA THR A 249 70.21 -31.64 -19.91
C THR A 249 69.48 -30.34 -20.26
N ARG A 250 69.56 -29.87 -21.51
CA ARG A 250 68.84 -28.69 -21.99
C ARG A 250 67.32 -28.85 -21.90
N LEU A 251 66.80 -30.02 -22.27
CA LEU A 251 65.37 -30.33 -22.20
C LEU A 251 64.88 -30.36 -20.75
N LYS A 252 65.62 -31.01 -19.85
CA LYS A 252 65.33 -30.98 -18.40
C LYS A 252 65.32 -29.57 -17.82
N ASN A 253 66.30 -28.74 -18.18
CA ASN A 253 66.36 -27.34 -17.74
C ASN A 253 65.15 -26.54 -18.24
N ARG A 254 64.74 -26.72 -19.51
CA ARG A 254 63.53 -26.07 -20.04
C ARG A 254 62.25 -26.53 -19.34
N ILE A 255 62.14 -27.82 -19.02
CA ILE A 255 61.00 -28.37 -18.25
C ILE A 255 60.98 -27.74 -16.84
N GLU A 256 62.13 -27.56 -16.19
CA GLU A 256 62.22 -26.88 -14.88
C GLU A 256 61.87 -25.40 -14.94
N GLU A 257 62.32 -24.69 -15.97
CA GLU A 257 61.97 -23.29 -16.19
C GLU A 257 60.46 -23.14 -16.38
N GLN A 258 59.85 -23.98 -17.24
CA GLN A 258 58.40 -23.96 -17.46
C GLN A 258 57.61 -24.34 -16.21
N LEU A 259 58.10 -25.31 -15.42
CA LEU A 259 57.50 -25.68 -14.14
C LEU A 259 57.43 -24.46 -13.20
N LYS A 260 58.54 -23.74 -13.04
CA LYS A 260 58.60 -22.54 -12.19
C LYS A 260 57.67 -21.43 -12.69
N VAL A 261 57.66 -21.18 -13.99
CA VAL A 261 56.79 -20.16 -14.61
C VAL A 261 55.32 -20.50 -14.43
N SER A 262 54.93 -21.75 -14.69
CA SER A 262 53.53 -22.20 -14.54
C SER A 262 53.05 -22.12 -13.10
N ILE A 263 53.86 -22.56 -12.13
CA ILE A 263 53.53 -22.44 -10.70
C ILE A 263 53.38 -20.97 -10.30
N SER A 264 54.34 -20.12 -10.66
CA SER A 264 54.33 -18.69 -10.31
C SER A 264 53.12 -17.95 -10.91
N ASN A 265 52.74 -18.25 -12.15
CA ASN A 265 51.58 -17.65 -12.80
C ASN A 265 50.27 -18.00 -12.08
N VAL A 266 50.09 -19.27 -11.69
CA VAL A 266 48.88 -19.74 -10.98
C VAL A 266 48.86 -19.23 -9.54
N GLU A 267 50.00 -19.14 -8.87
CA GLU A 267 50.13 -18.48 -7.57
C GLU A 267 49.71 -17.02 -7.63
N MET A 268 50.25 -16.25 -8.58
CA MET A 268 49.90 -14.85 -8.77
C MET A 268 48.41 -14.67 -9.05
N LYS A 269 47.82 -15.52 -9.90
CA LYS A 269 46.38 -15.49 -10.18
C LYS A 269 45.52 -15.82 -8.96
N THR A 270 45.92 -16.83 -8.19
CA THR A 270 45.26 -17.21 -6.92
C THR A 270 45.34 -16.07 -5.90
N GLN A 271 46.48 -15.39 -5.82
CA GLN A 271 46.69 -14.25 -4.94
C GLN A 271 45.79 -13.07 -5.34
N ASN A 272 45.74 -12.73 -6.63
CA ASN A 272 44.86 -11.67 -7.14
C ASN A 272 43.37 -11.95 -6.85
N GLU A 273 42.92 -13.20 -7.02
CA GLU A 273 41.55 -13.59 -6.67
C GLU A 273 41.29 -13.48 -5.16
N THR A 274 42.26 -13.87 -4.34
CA THR A 274 42.19 -13.74 -2.88
C THR A 274 42.11 -12.28 -2.44
N ASP A 275 42.93 -11.40 -3.02
CA ASP A 275 42.94 -9.97 -2.73
C ASP A 275 41.63 -9.31 -3.17
N THR A 276 41.08 -9.73 -4.30
CA THR A 276 39.76 -9.27 -4.79
C THR A 276 38.66 -9.70 -3.82
N LEU A 277 38.69 -10.93 -3.31
CA LEU A 277 37.73 -11.42 -2.31
C LEU A 277 37.84 -10.65 -0.99
N HIS A 278 39.05 -10.34 -0.53
CA HIS A 278 39.27 -9.52 0.67
C HIS A 278 38.76 -8.08 0.48
N TYR A 279 39.04 -7.46 -0.67
CA TYR A 279 38.54 -6.13 -0.99
C TYR A 279 37.00 -6.09 -1.00
N ASN A 280 36.37 -7.06 -1.67
CA ASN A 280 34.92 -7.17 -1.71
C ASN A 280 34.33 -7.39 -0.31
N LEU A 281 34.96 -8.23 0.52
CA LEU A 281 34.55 -8.43 1.91
C LEU A 281 34.59 -7.12 2.69
N THR A 282 35.67 -6.35 2.62
CA THR A 282 35.78 -5.06 3.31
C THR A 282 34.72 -4.08 2.81
N SER A 283 34.52 -3.98 1.49
CA SER A 283 33.53 -3.07 0.91
C SER A 283 32.09 -3.46 1.29
N GLU A 284 31.75 -4.74 1.26
CA GLU A 284 30.42 -5.23 1.64
C GLU A 284 30.18 -5.07 3.15
N THR A 285 31.19 -5.35 3.99
CA THR A 285 31.15 -5.13 5.44
C THR A 285 30.84 -3.66 5.74
N GLN A 286 31.59 -2.74 5.14
CA GLN A 286 31.40 -1.30 5.33
C GLN A 286 30.00 -0.86 4.90
N ASN A 287 29.52 -1.34 3.74
CA ASN A 287 28.17 -1.01 3.26
C ASN A 287 27.08 -1.52 4.22
N ILE A 288 27.21 -2.75 4.72
CA ILE A 288 26.26 -3.30 5.71
C ILE A 288 26.30 -2.46 7.01
N GLU A 289 27.48 -2.09 7.50
CA GLU A 289 27.63 -1.23 8.69
C GLU A 289 27.04 0.17 8.50
N ASP A 290 27.17 0.76 7.31
CA ASP A 290 26.56 2.05 6.97
C ASP A 290 25.03 1.95 6.96
N ASN A 291 24.47 0.90 6.34
CA ASN A 291 23.03 0.64 6.33
C ASN A 291 22.48 0.38 7.75
N ILE A 292 23.23 -0.30 8.62
CA ILE A 292 22.86 -0.47 10.03
C ILE A 292 22.80 0.88 10.74
N ARG A 293 23.80 1.74 10.56
CA ARG A 293 23.83 3.09 11.16
C ARG A 293 22.67 3.96 10.69
N GLU A 294 22.33 3.92 9.41
CA GLU A 294 21.16 4.64 8.87
C GLU A 294 19.85 4.11 9.45
N THR A 295 19.71 2.78 9.56
CA THR A 295 18.55 2.13 10.17
C THR A 295 18.41 2.53 11.65
N GLU A 296 19.51 2.55 12.41
CA GLU A 296 19.54 2.98 13.81
C GLU A 296 19.11 4.44 13.96
N LYS A 297 19.61 5.33 13.10
CA LYS A 297 19.22 6.74 13.10
C LYS A 297 17.72 6.90 12.83
N SER A 298 17.19 6.21 11.83
CA SER A 298 15.76 6.26 11.51
C SER A 298 14.89 5.74 12.67
N MET A 299 15.33 4.70 13.37
CA MET A 299 14.66 4.22 14.57
C MET A 299 14.65 5.26 15.68
N GLU A 300 15.77 5.96 15.90
CA GLU A 300 15.88 7.00 16.91
C GLU A 300 14.97 8.20 16.61
N ASP A 301 14.95 8.67 15.37
CA ASP A 301 14.05 9.76 14.92
C ASP A 301 12.57 9.42 15.16
N LYS A 302 12.19 8.17 14.88
CA LYS A 302 10.83 7.66 15.14
C LYS A 302 10.54 7.57 16.64
N LYS A 303 11.47 7.06 17.45
CA LYS A 303 11.33 7.03 18.93
C LYS A 303 11.15 8.42 19.51
N HIS A 304 11.94 9.39 19.04
CA HIS A 304 11.85 10.76 19.50
C HIS A 304 10.50 11.41 19.13
N SER A 305 9.95 11.08 17.95
CA SER A 305 8.61 11.50 17.53
C SER A 305 7.52 10.93 18.43
N ILE A 306 7.62 9.64 18.80
CA ILE A 306 6.70 9.00 19.76
C ILE A 306 6.81 9.69 21.12
N GLU A 307 8.03 9.92 21.62
CA GLU A 307 8.25 10.59 22.90
C GLU A 307 7.65 11.99 22.91
N SER A 308 7.83 12.78 21.85
CA SER A 308 7.22 14.10 21.69
C SER A 308 5.68 14.02 21.73
N ASN A 309 5.10 13.06 21.02
CA ASN A 309 3.65 12.85 21.00
C ASN A 309 3.12 12.47 22.39
N VAL A 310 3.80 11.58 23.11
CA VAL A 310 3.38 11.08 24.44
C VAL A 310 3.60 12.09 25.56
N SER A 311 4.72 12.81 25.56
CA SER A 311 5.10 13.70 26.66
C SER A 311 4.56 15.13 26.52
N ILE A 312 4.35 15.61 25.28
CA ILE A 312 3.96 17.00 25.01
C ILE A 312 2.57 17.07 24.40
N LYS A 313 2.37 16.49 23.21
CA LYS A 313 1.15 16.74 22.41
C LYS A 313 -0.11 16.15 23.05
N ILE A 314 -0.08 14.87 23.44
CA ILE A 314 -1.24 14.20 24.04
C ILE A 314 -1.62 14.87 25.37
N PRO A 315 -0.70 15.11 26.33
CA PRO A 315 -1.04 15.80 27.58
C PRO A 315 -1.60 17.21 27.36
N PHE A 316 -1.05 17.97 26.42
CA PHE A 316 -1.54 19.31 26.10
C PHE A 316 -2.99 19.31 25.60
N ILE A 317 -3.35 18.37 24.71
CA ILE A 317 -4.74 18.25 24.23
C ILE A 317 -5.64 17.71 25.35
N GLN A 318 -5.14 16.78 26.17
CA GLN A 318 -5.87 16.24 27.32
C GLN A 318 -6.21 17.33 28.35
N ASP A 319 -5.31 18.28 28.59
CA ASP A 319 -5.57 19.43 29.46
C ASP A 319 -6.70 20.31 28.92
N LYS A 320 -6.73 20.56 27.60
CA LYS A 320 -7.86 21.26 26.95
C LYS A 320 -9.18 20.52 27.12
N ILE A 321 -9.17 19.20 26.94
CA ILE A 321 -10.35 18.34 27.14
C ILE A 321 -10.85 18.47 28.59
N ASN A 322 -9.95 18.47 29.57
CA ASN A 322 -10.29 18.63 30.98
C ASN A 322 -10.89 20.02 31.26
N GLY A 323 -10.31 21.08 30.69
CA GLY A 323 -10.85 22.45 30.80
C GLY A 323 -12.24 22.60 30.18
N LEU A 324 -12.50 21.98 29.02
CA LEU A 324 -13.83 21.93 28.42
C LEU A 324 -14.82 21.13 29.28
N ALA A 325 -14.40 19.99 29.81
CA ALA A 325 -15.24 19.16 30.69
C ALA A 325 -15.65 19.91 31.96
N GLN A 326 -14.75 20.69 32.55
CA GLN A 326 -15.08 21.54 33.70
C GLN A 326 -16.13 22.59 33.35
N LYS A 327 -15.96 23.33 32.25
CA LYS A 327 -16.93 24.34 31.77
C LYS A 327 -18.31 23.73 31.51
N ILE A 328 -18.36 22.54 30.91
CA ILE A 328 -19.61 21.81 30.68
C ILE A 328 -20.28 21.47 32.00
N ASN A 329 -19.53 21.01 33.00
CA ASN A 329 -20.09 20.66 34.31
C ASN A 329 -20.61 21.89 35.06
N GLU A 330 -19.87 23.00 35.06
CA GLU A 330 -20.32 24.27 35.65
C GLU A 330 -21.66 24.72 35.04
N LEU A 331 -21.76 24.72 33.71
CA LEU A 331 -22.98 25.08 32.99
C LEU A 331 -24.15 24.10 33.21
N LYS A 332 -23.89 22.84 33.59
CA LYS A 332 -24.94 21.84 33.89
C LYS A 332 -25.45 21.92 35.33
N VAL A 333 -24.57 22.25 36.29
CA VAL A 333 -24.91 22.33 37.72
C VAL A 333 -25.87 23.50 38.02
N ASP A 334 -25.80 24.59 37.25
CA ASP A 334 -26.70 25.75 37.38
C ASP A 334 -28.19 25.45 37.10
N PHE A 335 -28.56 24.24 36.65
CA PHE A 335 -29.92 23.91 36.19
C PHE A 335 -30.48 22.62 36.79
N VAL A 336 -31.10 22.71 37.97
CA VAL A 336 -31.98 21.65 38.50
C VAL A 336 -33.44 22.10 38.43
N LYS A 337 -34.27 21.38 37.67
CA LYS A 337 -35.72 21.63 37.61
C LYS A 337 -36.37 21.26 38.95
N PRO A 338 -37.24 22.10 39.54
CA PRO A 338 -37.92 21.75 40.79
C PRO A 338 -38.91 20.59 40.57
N PRO A 339 -39.06 19.67 41.55
CA PRO A 339 -39.95 18.51 41.44
C PRO A 339 -41.44 18.93 41.43
N VAL A 340 -42.27 18.11 40.78
CA VAL A 340 -43.73 18.34 40.68
C VAL A 340 -44.43 17.85 41.94
N ASN A 341 -45.18 18.73 42.60
CA ASN A 341 -46.15 18.31 43.61
C ASN A 341 -47.41 17.79 42.89
N TRP A 342 -47.37 16.53 42.47
CA TRP A 342 -48.47 15.85 41.79
C TRP A 342 -49.78 15.86 42.59
N PRO A 343 -49.79 15.56 43.91
CA PRO A 343 -51.02 15.63 44.71
C PRO A 343 -51.70 17.00 44.66
N LEU A 344 -50.93 18.08 44.83
CA LEU A 344 -51.48 19.44 44.81
C LEU A 344 -51.98 19.83 43.41
N THR A 345 -51.26 19.44 42.36
CA THR A 345 -51.62 19.78 40.97
C THR A 345 -52.91 19.09 40.54
N ILE A 346 -53.08 17.80 40.88
CA ILE A 346 -54.30 17.03 40.60
C ILE A 346 -55.48 17.64 41.35
N LEU A 347 -55.30 17.97 42.63
CA LEU A 347 -56.33 18.59 43.46
C LEU A 347 -56.77 19.95 42.89
N LEU A 348 -55.82 20.84 42.57
CA LEU A 348 -56.13 22.17 42.01
C LEU A 348 -56.82 22.05 40.64
N SER A 349 -56.41 21.08 39.80
CA SER A 349 -57.05 20.83 38.50
C SER A 349 -58.49 20.35 38.67
N PHE A 350 -58.73 19.44 39.61
CA PHE A 350 -60.08 18.96 39.95
C PHE A 350 -60.98 20.09 40.46
N ILE A 351 -60.47 20.92 41.39
CA ILE A 351 -61.21 22.09 41.90
C ILE A 351 -61.54 23.07 40.78
N THR A 352 -60.59 23.33 39.87
CA THR A 352 -60.83 24.21 38.71
C THR A 352 -61.95 23.68 37.83
N LEU A 353 -61.95 22.37 37.53
CA LEU A 353 -63.00 21.73 36.73
C LEU A 353 -64.39 21.85 37.39
N MET A 354 -64.47 21.59 38.70
CA MET A 354 -65.72 21.72 39.45
C MET A 354 -66.23 23.17 39.48
N LEU A 355 -65.34 24.15 39.65
CA LEU A 355 -65.69 25.57 39.62
C LEU A 355 -66.17 26.00 38.24
N VAL A 356 -65.53 25.57 37.15
CA VAL A 356 -66.00 25.88 35.78
C VAL A 356 -67.39 25.31 35.53
N LEU A 357 -67.63 24.06 35.93
CA LEU A 357 -68.94 23.42 35.80
C LEU A 357 -70.01 24.16 36.62
N TYR A 358 -69.69 24.50 37.87
CA TYR A 358 -70.57 25.28 38.73
C TYR A 358 -70.90 26.65 38.13
N ILE A 359 -69.89 27.43 37.71
CA ILE A 359 -70.07 28.76 37.13
C ILE A 359 -70.94 28.65 35.87
N PHE A 360 -70.70 27.63 35.04
CA PHE A 360 -71.52 27.40 33.84
C PHE A 360 -72.99 27.16 34.19
N ILE A 361 -73.30 26.26 35.13
CA ILE A 361 -74.69 25.95 35.55
C ILE A 361 -75.35 27.17 36.20
N PHE A 362 -74.64 27.84 37.11
CA PHE A 362 -75.14 29.01 37.83
C PHE A 362 -75.44 30.17 36.87
N TYR A 363 -74.49 30.57 36.03
CA TYR A 363 -74.69 31.65 35.07
C TYR A 363 -75.66 31.27 33.95
N SER A 364 -75.86 29.98 33.66
CA SER A 364 -76.95 29.53 32.78
C SER A 364 -78.33 29.81 33.37
N SER A 365 -78.51 29.53 34.67
CA SER A 365 -79.75 29.81 35.39
C SER A 365 -80.00 31.32 35.46
N VAL A 366 -78.96 32.09 35.79
CA VAL A 366 -79.00 33.54 35.81
C VAL A 366 -79.33 34.14 34.44
N ALA A 367 -78.73 33.64 33.35
CA ALA A 367 -79.03 34.08 32.00
C ALA A 367 -80.51 33.85 31.61
N TYR A 368 -81.05 32.68 31.97
CA TYR A 368 -82.47 32.37 31.75
C TYR A 368 -83.38 33.37 32.49
N ILE A 369 -83.09 33.64 33.78
CA ILE A 369 -83.88 34.59 34.59
C ILE A 369 -83.76 36.01 34.03
N PHE A 370 -82.55 36.39 33.60
CA PHE A 370 -82.28 37.73 33.12
C PHE A 370 -83.01 38.07 31.81
N ILE A 371 -83.23 37.09 30.92
CA ILE A 371 -83.68 37.37 29.56
C ILE A 371 -85.01 36.72 29.20
N PHE A 372 -85.17 35.42 29.51
CA PHE A 372 -86.26 34.63 28.95
C PHE A 372 -87.40 34.40 29.95
N SER A 373 -87.11 34.40 31.25
CA SER A 373 -88.08 34.03 32.30
C SER A 373 -89.37 34.86 32.28
N LYS A 374 -89.24 36.19 32.11
CA LYS A 374 -90.38 37.11 32.09
C LYS A 374 -91.28 36.89 30.87
N GLU A 375 -90.68 36.66 29.70
CA GLU A 375 -91.43 36.35 28.48
C GLU A 375 -92.11 34.98 28.56
N ASP A 376 -91.41 33.97 29.07
CA ASP A 376 -91.95 32.61 29.23
C ASP A 376 -93.11 32.55 30.21
N ILE A 377 -93.00 33.25 31.34
CA ILE A 377 -94.06 33.29 32.36
C ILE A 377 -95.25 34.11 31.86
N THR A 378 -95.03 35.25 31.21
CA THR A 378 -96.15 36.01 30.62
C THR A 378 -96.85 35.23 29.50
N ALA A 379 -96.11 34.47 28.70
CA ALA A 379 -96.69 33.59 27.68
C ALA A 379 -97.50 32.43 28.29
N ALA A 380 -97.03 31.86 29.40
CA ALA A 380 -97.72 30.78 30.11
C ALA A 380 -98.97 31.29 30.87
N LEU A 381 -98.91 32.47 31.48
CA LEU A 381 -100.07 33.15 32.09
C LEU A 381 -101.17 33.45 31.05
N ARG A 382 -100.80 33.89 29.85
CA ARG A 382 -101.75 34.07 28.72
C ARG A 382 -102.43 32.78 28.28
N LYS A 383 -101.80 31.63 28.51
CA LYS A 383 -102.32 30.30 28.18
C LYS A 383 -103.09 29.65 29.35
N GLY A 384 -103.23 30.34 30.48
CA GLY A 384 -103.99 29.86 31.64
C GLY A 384 -103.26 28.80 32.49
N PHE A 385 -101.95 28.62 32.32
CA PHE A 385 -101.16 27.70 33.14
C PHE A 385 -100.70 28.36 34.45
N VAL A 386 -100.72 27.60 35.55
CA VAL A 386 -100.05 28.00 36.80
C VAL A 386 -98.55 27.83 36.59
N THR A 387 -97.80 28.92 36.73
CA THR A 387 -96.34 28.93 36.52
C THR A 387 -95.59 28.93 37.84
N GLU A 388 -94.56 28.09 37.93
CA GLU A 388 -93.60 28.10 39.04
C GLU A 388 -92.64 29.30 38.93
N MET A 389 -92.24 29.84 40.08
CA MET A 389 -91.29 30.94 40.16
C MET A 389 -89.92 30.51 39.66
N PRO A 390 -89.20 31.36 38.90
CA PRO A 390 -87.90 31.00 38.41
C PRO A 390 -86.88 31.03 39.56
N GLU A 391 -86.41 29.86 39.97
CA GLU A 391 -85.38 29.74 40.98
C GLU A 391 -83.99 30.10 40.45
N VAL A 392 -83.17 30.72 41.29
CA VAL A 392 -81.79 31.11 41.00
C VAL A 392 -80.92 29.92 40.57
N PHE A 393 -81.25 28.70 41.02
CA PHE A 393 -80.69 27.45 40.52
C PHE A 393 -81.77 26.64 39.80
N ASN A 394 -81.75 26.65 38.48
CA ASN A 394 -82.67 25.85 37.69
C ASN A 394 -81.89 24.83 36.85
N ALA A 395 -81.99 23.54 37.23
CA ALA A 395 -81.35 22.43 36.52
C ALA A 395 -81.76 22.34 35.04
N HIS A 396 -82.92 22.88 34.68
CA HIS A 396 -83.49 22.88 33.33
C HIS A 396 -83.28 24.22 32.60
N ALA A 397 -82.53 25.19 33.17
CA ALA A 397 -82.28 26.47 32.51
C ALA A 397 -81.61 26.30 31.15
N ILE A 398 -80.61 25.42 31.06
CA ILE A 398 -79.87 25.14 29.82
C ILE A 398 -80.81 24.60 28.75
N THR A 399 -81.62 23.59 29.08
CA THR A 399 -82.59 22.99 28.15
C THR A 399 -83.67 23.97 27.73
N LYS A 400 -84.15 24.84 28.64
CA LYS A 400 -85.10 25.91 28.31
C LYS A 400 -84.51 26.93 27.32
N ILE A 401 -83.27 27.36 27.54
CA ILE A 401 -82.56 28.27 26.61
C ILE A 401 -82.32 27.57 25.27
N TRP A 402 -81.96 26.29 25.28
CA TRP A 402 -81.74 25.50 24.07
C TRP A 402 -82.97 25.48 23.15
N ASN A 403 -84.16 25.36 23.75
CA ASN A 403 -85.44 25.36 23.03
C ASN A 403 -85.77 26.72 22.39
N LYS A 404 -85.04 27.80 22.70
CA LYS A 404 -85.16 29.11 22.05
C LYS A 404 -84.38 29.23 20.74
N GLY A 405 -83.69 28.17 20.32
CA GLY A 405 -82.91 28.12 19.08
C GLY A 405 -81.47 28.62 19.23
N ALA A 406 -80.74 28.68 18.11
CA ALA A 406 -79.30 28.94 18.10
C ALA A 406 -78.89 30.27 18.75
N GLY A 407 -79.74 31.31 18.66
CA GLY A 407 -79.48 32.61 19.29
C GLY A 407 -79.42 32.56 20.82
N GLY A 408 -80.28 31.75 21.45
CA GLY A 408 -80.27 31.55 22.91
C GLY A 408 -79.00 30.86 23.39
N ILE A 409 -78.54 29.86 22.63
CA ILE A 409 -77.30 29.12 22.93
C ILE A 409 -76.07 30.03 22.81
N LEU A 410 -75.96 30.79 21.71
CA LEU A 410 -74.85 31.73 21.51
C LEU A 410 -74.79 32.77 22.64
N PHE A 411 -75.94 33.33 23.00
CA PHE A 411 -76.02 34.30 24.08
C PHE A 411 -75.61 33.67 25.43
N LEU A 412 -76.05 32.44 25.72
CA LEU A 412 -75.68 31.74 26.94
C LEU A 412 -74.16 31.61 27.07
N PHE A 413 -73.49 31.13 26.01
CA PHE A 413 -72.03 31.02 26.02
C PHE A 413 -71.34 32.37 26.20
N LEU A 414 -71.80 33.41 25.49
CA LEU A 414 -71.27 34.75 25.63
C LEU A 414 -71.44 35.29 27.06
N PHE A 415 -72.62 35.09 27.64
CA PHE A 415 -72.98 35.56 28.98
C PHE A 415 -72.13 34.89 30.06
N VAL A 416 -71.93 33.57 29.97
CA VAL A 416 -71.08 32.82 30.91
C VAL A 416 -69.59 33.17 30.71
N SER A 417 -69.15 33.42 29.48
CA SER A 417 -67.75 33.70 29.17
C SER A 417 -67.25 35.02 29.75
N ILE A 418 -68.12 36.02 29.93
CA ILE A 418 -67.73 37.34 30.45
C ILE A 418 -67.19 37.22 31.89
N PRO A 419 -67.94 36.68 32.88
CA PRO A 419 -67.40 36.46 34.23
C PRO A 419 -66.14 35.60 34.26
N LEU A 420 -66.06 34.51 33.46
CA LEU A 420 -64.85 33.68 33.38
C LEU A 420 -63.64 34.48 32.88
N ALA A 421 -63.80 35.25 31.80
CA ALA A 421 -62.73 36.06 31.23
C ALA A 421 -62.23 37.12 32.21
N LEU A 422 -63.12 37.69 33.02
CA LEU A 422 -62.78 38.63 34.08
C LEU A 422 -62.00 37.95 35.22
N GLY A 423 -62.39 36.73 35.61
CA GLY A 423 -61.62 35.88 36.53
C GLY A 423 -60.21 35.56 36.02
N MET A 424 -60.03 35.47 34.70
CA MET A 424 -58.75 35.22 34.03
C MET A 424 -57.93 36.48 33.73
N LEU A 425 -58.44 37.69 34.01
CA LEU A 425 -57.81 38.93 33.58
C LEU A 425 -56.36 39.10 34.09
N LYS A 426 -56.09 38.60 35.30
CA LYS A 426 -54.75 38.60 35.91
C LYS A 426 -53.73 37.76 35.13
N LEU A 427 -54.19 36.72 34.43
CA LEU A 427 -53.35 35.84 33.61
C LEU A 427 -53.12 36.39 32.19
N ILE A 428 -54.09 37.13 31.66
CA ILE A 428 -54.07 37.64 30.28
C ILE A 428 -53.15 38.87 30.14
N LYS A 429 -53.03 39.69 31.19
CA LYS A 429 -52.07 40.80 31.20
C LYS A 429 -50.77 40.33 31.84
N PRO A 430 -49.64 40.33 31.11
CA PRO A 430 -48.36 40.15 31.77
C PRO A 430 -48.20 41.27 32.79
N GLU A 431 -47.75 40.90 33.99
CA GLU A 431 -47.26 41.83 35.00
C GLU A 431 -46.36 42.83 34.28
N SER A 432 -46.76 44.12 34.23
CA SER A 432 -45.90 45.16 33.68
C SER A 432 -44.75 45.33 34.66
N THR A 433 -43.73 44.49 34.53
CA THR A 433 -42.41 44.76 35.07
C THR A 433 -41.95 46.10 34.52
N ASP A 434 -41.37 46.88 35.40
CA ASP A 434 -41.10 48.31 35.25
C ASP A 434 -40.66 48.69 33.82
N ILE A 435 -41.36 49.66 33.22
CA ILE A 435 -40.90 50.33 32.01
C ILE A 435 -39.71 51.20 32.45
N THR A 436 -38.50 50.66 32.32
CA THR A 436 -37.29 51.47 32.29
C THR A 436 -37.26 52.17 30.94
N ASP A 437 -37.28 53.51 30.96
CA ASP A 437 -37.04 54.31 29.77
C ASP A 437 -35.57 54.13 29.36
N PRO A 438 -35.27 53.52 28.19
CA PRO A 438 -33.90 53.17 27.82
C PRO A 438 -33.00 54.40 27.58
N ALA A 439 -33.58 55.61 27.53
CA ALA A 439 -32.82 56.84 27.30
C ALA A 439 -32.45 57.63 28.58
N THR A 440 -33.14 57.43 29.71
CA THR A 440 -33.01 58.35 30.87
C THR A 440 -32.84 57.66 32.22
N GLY A 441 -33.05 56.35 32.34
CA GLY A 441 -32.77 55.60 33.57
C GLY A 441 -33.63 55.98 34.80
N GLU A 442 -34.62 56.86 34.66
CA GLU A 442 -35.50 57.24 35.78
C GLU A 442 -36.65 56.24 35.96
N GLN A 443 -36.73 55.67 37.17
CA GLN A 443 -37.85 54.85 37.61
C GLN A 443 -39.06 55.72 37.98
N LYS A 444 -40.10 55.75 37.13
CA LYS A 444 -41.40 56.33 37.51
C LYS A 444 -42.10 55.43 38.52
N ARG A 445 -41.92 55.72 39.81
CA ARG A 445 -42.59 55.03 40.92
C ARG A 445 -44.09 55.35 40.91
N LYS A 446 -44.93 54.44 40.40
CA LYS A 446 -46.40 54.54 40.53
C LYS A 446 -46.76 54.67 42.01
N SER A 447 -47.70 55.57 42.36
CA SER A 447 -48.25 55.71 43.72
C SER A 447 -48.75 54.36 44.24
N LYS A 448 -48.55 54.08 45.54
CA LYS A 448 -49.03 52.83 46.20
C LYS A 448 -50.51 52.56 45.94
N THR A 449 -51.33 53.61 45.86
CA THR A 449 -52.77 53.52 45.59
C THR A 449 -53.06 53.09 44.15
N ILE A 450 -52.29 53.58 43.18
CA ILE A 450 -52.42 53.23 41.76
C ILE A 450 -51.95 51.79 41.53
N LEU A 451 -50.89 51.37 42.21
CA LEU A 451 -50.37 50.00 42.17
C LEU A 451 -51.39 48.99 42.73
N PHE A 452 -52.00 49.31 43.87
CA PHE A 452 -53.06 48.49 44.48
C PHE A 452 -54.29 48.38 43.56
N LEU A 453 -54.69 49.50 42.93
CA LEU A 453 -55.78 49.49 41.96
C LEU A 453 -55.45 48.64 40.74
N ASP A 454 -54.21 48.71 40.22
CA ASP A 454 -53.74 47.94 39.05
C ASP A 454 -53.75 46.43 39.31
N GLN A 455 -53.30 46.02 40.50
CA GLN A 455 -53.26 44.61 40.92
C GLN A 455 -54.65 43.99 41.11
N ASN A 456 -55.63 44.80 41.53
CA ASN A 456 -56.98 44.33 41.86
C ASN A 456 -58.05 44.72 40.81
N LYS A 457 -57.66 45.20 39.62
CA LYS A 457 -58.60 45.61 38.56
C LYS A 457 -59.58 44.50 38.18
N GLY A 458 -59.11 43.25 38.13
CA GLY A 458 -59.95 42.09 37.82
C GLY A 458 -61.05 41.89 38.87
N LEU A 459 -60.70 41.96 40.16
CA LEU A 459 -61.66 41.82 41.27
C LEU A 459 -62.72 42.93 41.27
N LEU A 460 -62.29 44.17 41.05
CA LEU A 460 -63.19 45.32 40.99
C LEU A 460 -64.18 45.21 39.82
N LEU A 461 -63.71 44.70 38.68
CA LEU A 461 -64.53 44.50 37.49
C LEU A 461 -65.52 43.34 37.66
N ILE A 462 -65.11 42.24 38.30
CA ILE A 462 -66.01 41.13 38.69
C ILE A 462 -67.12 41.66 39.60
N PHE A 463 -66.75 42.39 40.66
CA PHE A 463 -67.70 42.98 41.60
C PHE A 463 -68.74 43.87 40.90
N LEU A 464 -68.30 44.72 39.96
CA LEU A 464 -69.19 45.62 39.21
C LEU A 464 -70.15 44.84 38.31
N VAL A 465 -69.63 43.89 37.53
CA VAL A 465 -70.44 43.09 36.60
C VAL A 465 -71.45 42.21 37.35
N ASP A 466 -71.03 41.55 38.41
CA ASP A 466 -71.91 40.66 39.19
C ASP A 466 -72.94 41.45 39.98
N CYS A 467 -72.62 42.65 40.47
CA CYS A 467 -73.60 43.56 41.06
C CYS A 467 -74.67 43.98 40.04
N PHE A 468 -74.27 44.31 38.82
CA PHE A 468 -75.21 44.63 37.74
C PHE A 468 -76.10 43.44 37.38
N ILE A 469 -75.51 42.25 37.24
CA ILE A 469 -76.25 41.00 36.94
C ILE A 469 -77.24 40.70 38.07
N ALA A 470 -76.80 40.70 39.33
CA ALA A 470 -77.64 40.43 40.48
C ALA A 470 -78.82 41.41 40.59
N TYR A 471 -78.57 42.70 40.35
CA TYR A 471 -79.64 43.72 40.34
C TYR A 471 -80.69 43.42 39.26
N LYS A 472 -80.24 43.12 38.04
CA LYS A 472 -81.16 42.84 36.93
C LYS A 472 -81.97 41.57 37.15
N VAL A 473 -81.34 40.53 37.69
CA VAL A 473 -82.00 39.25 38.00
C VAL A 473 -83.03 39.44 39.11
N ALA A 474 -82.65 40.07 40.22
CA ALA A 474 -83.57 40.33 41.34
C ALA A 474 -84.75 41.22 40.92
N LYS A 475 -84.49 42.24 40.10
CA LYS A 475 -85.56 43.08 39.51
C LYS A 475 -86.50 42.26 38.64
N ASN A 476 -85.98 41.38 37.78
CA ASN A 476 -86.82 40.54 36.94
C ASN A 476 -87.67 39.57 37.75
N ILE A 477 -87.13 38.99 38.82
CA ILE A 477 -87.89 38.12 39.72
C ILE A 477 -89.02 38.91 40.41
N ASN A 478 -88.74 40.10 40.95
CA ASN A 478 -89.78 40.94 41.55
C ASN A 478 -90.85 41.40 40.54
N ASP A 479 -90.45 41.70 39.31
CA ASP A 479 -91.39 42.01 38.22
C ASP A 479 -92.31 40.81 37.92
N ILE A 480 -91.80 39.58 38.05
CA ILE A 480 -92.57 38.34 37.88
C ILE A 480 -93.50 38.09 39.08
N GLU A 481 -93.04 38.33 40.32
CA GLU A 481 -93.87 38.27 41.54
C GLU A 481 -95.10 39.19 41.42
N TYR A 482 -94.87 40.40 40.91
CA TYR A 482 -95.94 41.37 40.65
C TYR A 482 -96.91 40.87 39.56
N LEU A 483 -96.40 40.26 38.48
CA LEU A 483 -97.24 39.74 37.39
C LEU A 483 -98.12 38.54 37.81
N ILE A 484 -97.71 37.80 38.84
CA ILE A 484 -98.45 36.64 39.39
C ILE A 484 -99.37 37.08 40.55
N ASN A 485 -99.47 38.39 40.84
CA ASN A 485 -100.23 38.96 41.97
C ASN A 485 -99.78 38.42 43.35
N GLN A 486 -98.49 38.08 43.52
CA GLN A 486 -97.93 37.71 44.82
C GLN A 486 -97.48 38.93 45.65
N THR A 487 -97.30 40.09 45.00
CA THR A 487 -96.91 41.35 45.65
C THR A 487 -97.76 42.52 45.12
N ASP A 488 -98.24 43.39 46.01
CA ASP A 488 -99.18 44.46 45.67
C ASP A 488 -98.50 45.72 45.08
N GLN A 489 -97.17 45.84 45.18
CA GLN A 489 -96.41 47.01 44.72
C GLN A 489 -95.09 46.61 44.03
N LYS A 490 -94.66 47.42 43.06
CA LYS A 490 -93.34 47.28 42.44
C LYS A 490 -92.27 47.75 43.42
N ALA A 491 -91.28 46.90 43.68
CA ALA A 491 -90.21 47.19 44.62
C ALA A 491 -89.32 48.36 44.14
N THR A 492 -88.88 49.16 45.11
CA THR A 492 -87.96 50.29 44.90
C THR A 492 -86.53 49.78 44.72
N PHE A 493 -85.63 50.58 44.14
CA PHE A 493 -84.23 50.20 43.93
C PHE A 493 -83.55 49.63 45.20
N SER A 494 -83.76 50.27 46.36
CA SER A 494 -83.19 49.83 47.64
C SER A 494 -83.69 48.44 48.04
N GLU A 495 -85.00 48.19 47.91
CA GLU A 495 -85.63 46.92 48.26
C GLU A 495 -85.12 45.77 47.39
N ILE A 496 -84.85 46.03 46.11
CA ILE A 496 -84.27 45.04 45.18
C ILE A 496 -82.84 44.69 45.59
N VAL A 497 -82.01 45.67 45.92
CA VAL A 497 -80.59 45.46 46.29
C VAL A 497 -80.45 44.76 47.66
N PHE A 498 -81.39 44.95 48.57
CA PHE A 498 -81.42 44.23 49.85
C PHE A 498 -82.30 42.96 49.82
N SER A 499 -82.80 42.57 48.65
CA SER A 499 -83.57 41.34 48.50
C SER A 499 -82.70 40.09 48.67
N GLN A 500 -83.32 39.00 49.14
CA GLN A 500 -82.65 37.69 49.24
C GLN A 500 -82.11 37.23 47.88
N ASN A 501 -82.86 37.46 46.80
CA ASN A 501 -82.47 37.08 45.45
C ASN A 501 -81.25 37.85 44.95
N PHE A 502 -81.15 39.15 45.26
CA PHE A 502 -79.95 39.93 44.95
C PHE A 502 -78.74 39.41 45.70
N LEU A 503 -78.84 39.27 47.03
CA LEU A 503 -77.71 38.84 47.86
C LEU A 503 -77.24 37.44 47.45
N LEU A 504 -78.16 36.53 47.14
CA LEU A 504 -77.86 35.18 46.68
C LEU A 504 -77.09 35.19 45.35
N VAL A 505 -77.60 35.89 44.34
CA VAL A 505 -76.96 35.94 43.01
C VAL A 505 -75.60 36.64 43.08
N PHE A 506 -75.53 37.74 43.84
CA PHE A 506 -74.31 38.53 43.98
C PHE A 506 -73.20 37.77 44.71
N THR A 507 -73.52 37.17 45.87
CA THR A 507 -72.51 36.45 46.69
C THR A 507 -72.02 35.19 45.97
N LEU A 508 -72.93 34.38 45.43
CA LEU A 508 -72.58 33.15 44.76
C LEU A 508 -71.87 33.38 43.42
N GLY A 509 -72.28 34.41 42.66
CA GLY A 509 -71.59 34.81 41.42
C GLY A 509 -70.16 35.30 41.71
N THR A 510 -70.04 36.33 42.56
CA THR A 510 -68.75 36.99 42.82
C THR A 510 -67.75 36.05 43.47
N LEU A 511 -68.19 35.27 44.47
CA LEU A 511 -67.33 34.33 45.19
C LEU A 511 -66.78 33.24 44.27
N SER A 512 -67.62 32.71 43.38
CA SER A 512 -67.23 31.57 42.55
C SER A 512 -66.26 31.95 41.44
N VAL A 513 -66.48 33.11 40.81
CA VAL A 513 -65.56 33.67 39.80
C VAL A 513 -64.24 34.08 40.46
N TYR A 514 -64.28 34.63 41.68
CA TYR A 514 -63.09 34.95 42.45
C TYR A 514 -62.26 33.71 42.80
N LEU A 515 -62.90 32.66 43.34
CA LEU A 515 -62.23 31.40 43.68
C LEU A 515 -61.63 30.74 42.43
N PHE A 516 -62.34 30.78 41.30
CA PHE A 516 -61.83 30.30 40.02
C PHE A 516 -60.55 31.04 39.61
N GLY A 517 -60.55 32.37 39.66
CA GLY A 517 -59.36 33.18 39.36
C GLY A 517 -58.16 32.83 40.23
N LEU A 518 -58.36 32.64 41.55
CA LEU A 518 -57.29 32.28 42.49
C LEU A 518 -56.70 30.89 42.23
N VAL A 519 -57.55 29.89 42.02
CA VAL A 519 -57.10 28.49 41.79
C VAL A 519 -56.35 28.40 40.45
N LEU A 520 -56.86 29.07 39.42
CA LEU A 520 -56.26 29.09 38.09
C LEU A 520 -54.89 29.82 38.09
N ASP A 521 -54.77 30.95 38.80
CA ASP A 521 -53.50 31.68 38.98
C ASP A 521 -52.42 30.78 39.61
N LYS A 522 -52.80 30.03 40.66
CA LYS A 522 -51.89 29.09 41.34
C LYS A 522 -51.50 27.90 40.44
N LEU A 523 -52.45 27.39 39.66
CA LEU A 523 -52.21 26.30 38.69
C LEU A 523 -51.27 26.77 37.58
N TYR A 524 -51.50 27.97 37.04
CA TYR A 524 -50.65 28.58 36.01
C TYR A 524 -49.22 28.78 36.50
N HIS A 525 -49.02 29.35 37.69
CA HIS A 525 -47.67 29.54 38.24
C HIS A 525 -46.95 28.21 38.53
N SER A 526 -47.68 27.16 38.91
CA SER A 526 -47.11 25.81 39.09
C SER A 526 -46.60 25.22 37.77
N TYR A 527 -47.29 25.50 36.66
CA TYR A 527 -46.89 25.05 35.32
C TYR A 527 -45.81 25.94 34.69
N HIS A 528 -45.92 27.26 34.80
CA HIS A 528 -45.00 28.24 34.18
C HIS A 528 -43.56 28.12 34.71
N LYS A 529 -43.38 27.75 35.98
CA LYS A 529 -42.05 27.43 36.56
C LYS A 529 -41.32 26.26 35.87
N ARG A 530 -41.99 25.55 34.95
CA ARG A 530 -41.49 24.37 34.25
C ARG A 530 -41.29 24.60 32.75
N THR A 531 -41.80 25.69 32.19
CA THR A 531 -41.59 26.03 30.78
C THR A 531 -40.11 26.37 30.59
N LYS A 532 -39.44 25.74 29.60
CA LYS A 532 -38.03 26.04 29.32
C LYS A 532 -37.93 27.53 29.02
N THR A 533 -37.16 28.26 29.83
CA THR A 533 -36.89 29.66 29.54
C THR A 533 -35.98 29.74 28.32
N HIS A 534 -36.07 30.81 27.52
CA HIS A 534 -35.18 31.03 26.37
C HIS A 534 -33.69 30.91 26.75
N HIS A 535 -33.34 31.30 27.97
CA HIS A 535 -31.99 31.11 28.54
C HIS A 535 -31.56 29.65 28.63
N GLN A 536 -32.46 28.73 29.00
CA GLN A 536 -32.14 27.30 29.12
C GLN A 536 -31.87 26.66 27.75
N GLU A 537 -32.58 27.08 26.71
CA GLU A 537 -32.31 26.61 25.34
C GLU A 537 -30.97 27.13 24.84
N LYS A 538 -30.64 28.39 25.13
CA LYS A 538 -29.35 28.99 24.78
C LYS A 538 -28.18 28.30 25.48
N THR A 539 -28.30 27.98 26.76
CA THR A 539 -27.25 27.25 27.50
C THR A 539 -27.13 25.80 27.02
N ALA A 540 -28.23 25.11 26.75
CA ALA A 540 -28.18 23.75 26.19
C ALA A 540 -27.46 23.72 24.83
N PHE A 541 -27.70 24.72 23.99
CA PHE A 541 -26.97 24.89 22.74
C PHE A 541 -25.46 25.13 22.95
N ILE A 542 -25.08 25.98 23.91
CA ILE A 542 -23.67 26.22 24.25
C ILE A 542 -23.00 24.93 24.75
N VAL A 543 -23.66 24.19 25.64
CA VAL A 543 -23.16 22.90 26.15
C VAL A 543 -22.97 21.91 25.01
N SER A 544 -23.93 21.80 24.09
CA SER A 544 -23.82 20.94 22.90
C SER A 544 -22.61 21.30 22.05
N LYS A 545 -22.35 22.60 21.84
CA LYS A 545 -21.19 23.06 21.07
C LYS A 545 -19.86 22.75 21.77
N LEU A 546 -19.80 22.91 23.10
CA LEU A 546 -18.61 22.54 23.88
C LEU A 546 -18.38 21.03 23.91
N GLU A 547 -19.44 20.22 23.90
CA GLU A 547 -19.34 18.77 23.79
C GLU A 547 -18.78 18.34 22.42
N GLU A 548 -19.20 18.99 21.34
CA GLU A 548 -18.65 18.78 19.99
C GLU A 548 -17.15 19.13 19.92
N GLU A 549 -16.74 20.29 20.45
CA GLU A 549 -15.33 20.70 20.51
C GLU A 549 -14.47 19.73 21.34
N LYS A 550 -15.04 19.22 22.44
CA LYS A 550 -14.38 18.20 23.27
C LYS A 550 -14.20 16.89 22.50
N GLU A 551 -15.19 16.46 21.73
CA GLU A 551 -15.13 15.26 20.91
C GLU A 551 -14.08 15.40 19.79
N GLU A 552 -13.99 16.57 19.15
CA GLU A 552 -12.94 16.87 18.17
C GLU A 552 -11.53 16.72 18.76
N HIS A 553 -11.28 17.29 19.94
CA HIS A 553 -10.00 17.11 20.63
C HIS A 553 -9.75 15.66 21.05
N GLN A 554 -10.80 14.90 21.42
CA GLN A 554 -10.66 13.48 21.73
C GLN A 554 -10.26 12.66 20.48
N LEU A 555 -10.80 13.00 19.31
CA LEU A 555 -10.41 12.41 18.03
C LEU A 555 -8.94 12.71 17.70
N GLN A 556 -8.48 13.95 17.94
CA GLN A 556 -7.06 14.33 17.76
C GLN A 556 -6.12 13.53 18.66
N VAL A 557 -6.50 13.25 19.91
CA VAL A 557 -5.73 12.37 20.80
C VAL A 557 -5.68 10.94 20.26
N ASN A 558 -6.80 10.43 19.76
CA ASN A 558 -6.87 9.09 19.20
C ASN A 558 -6.02 8.95 17.93
N SER A 559 -6.02 9.96 17.05
CA SER A 559 -5.18 9.96 15.85
C SER A 559 -3.69 9.98 16.19
N LEU A 560 -3.27 10.76 17.18
CA LEU A 560 -1.87 10.74 17.66
C LEU A 560 -1.46 9.39 18.26
N LYS A 561 -2.38 8.71 18.96
CA LYS A 561 -2.14 7.35 19.47
C LYS A 561 -2.00 6.33 18.35
N GLU A 562 -2.82 6.45 17.30
CA GLU A 562 -2.73 5.59 16.11
C GLU A 562 -1.43 5.82 15.34
N GLU A 563 -1.01 7.08 15.19
CA GLU A 563 0.30 7.44 14.64
C GLU A 563 1.44 6.79 15.43
N ASN A 564 1.41 6.86 16.77
CA ASN A 564 2.39 6.23 17.63
C ASN A 564 2.41 4.69 17.47
N ASN A 565 1.24 4.06 17.32
CA ASN A 565 1.16 2.61 17.07
C ASN A 565 1.79 2.24 15.73
N LYS A 566 1.55 3.04 14.69
CA LYS A 566 2.17 2.85 13.37
C LYS A 566 3.69 3.02 13.45
N LEU A 567 4.17 4.07 14.11
CA LEU A 567 5.61 4.29 14.32
C LEU A 567 6.26 3.15 15.11
N ASN A 568 5.59 2.61 16.14
CA ASN A 568 6.06 1.43 16.87
C ASN A 568 6.13 0.19 15.96
N GLY A 569 5.13 -0.02 15.10
CA GLY A 569 5.15 -1.09 14.10
C GLY A 569 6.34 -0.96 13.14
N ASP A 570 6.60 0.25 12.65
CA ASP A 570 7.77 0.54 11.80
C ASP A 570 9.09 0.24 12.54
N ILE A 571 9.22 0.66 13.81
CA ILE A 571 10.41 0.41 14.63
C ILE A 571 10.65 -1.09 14.77
N GLN A 572 9.61 -1.89 15.05
CA GLN A 572 9.75 -3.35 15.13
C GLN A 572 10.21 -3.96 13.79
N GLY A 573 9.72 -3.43 12.66
CA GLY A 573 10.18 -3.84 11.33
C GLY A 573 11.66 -3.53 11.10
N LEU A 574 12.09 -2.31 11.45
CA LEU A 574 13.49 -1.89 11.37
C LEU A 574 14.40 -2.71 12.29
N GLU A 575 13.95 -3.07 13.49
CA GLU A 575 14.69 -3.94 14.41
C GLU A 575 14.93 -5.34 13.82
N ARG A 576 13.93 -5.93 13.16
CA ARG A 576 14.09 -7.23 12.46
C ARG A 576 15.07 -7.14 11.29
N ASN A 577 15.00 -6.05 10.51
CA ASN A 577 15.94 -5.81 9.41
C ASN A 577 17.36 -5.66 9.93
N LYS A 578 17.56 -4.86 10.99
CA LYS A 578 18.85 -4.72 11.67
C LYS A 578 19.39 -6.07 12.17
N ALA A 579 18.54 -6.90 12.79
CA ALA A 579 18.95 -8.24 13.23
C ALA A 579 19.40 -9.13 12.06
N THR A 580 18.73 -9.03 10.92
CA THR A 580 19.10 -9.76 9.69
C THR A 580 20.44 -9.28 9.13
N MET A 581 20.65 -7.97 9.06
CA MET A 581 21.92 -7.37 8.62
C MET A 581 23.08 -7.73 9.56
N ASN A 582 22.86 -7.71 10.87
CA ASN A 582 23.86 -8.15 11.86
C ASN A 582 24.23 -9.63 11.67
N LYS A 583 23.25 -10.48 11.35
CA LYS A 583 23.53 -11.89 11.03
C LYS A 583 24.37 -12.01 9.76
N GLN A 584 24.02 -11.28 8.70
CA GLN A 584 24.82 -11.25 7.46
C GLN A 584 26.26 -10.81 7.73
N LEU A 585 26.45 -9.79 8.58
CA LEU A 585 27.76 -9.30 8.99
C LEU A 585 28.60 -10.37 9.71
N GLN A 586 27.97 -11.26 10.47
CA GLN A 586 28.64 -12.40 11.12
C GLN A 586 28.97 -13.53 10.13
N ASP A 587 28.10 -13.80 9.17
CA ASP A 587 28.24 -14.92 8.22
C ASP A 587 29.22 -14.60 7.07
N LEU A 588 29.31 -13.35 6.64
CA LEU A 588 30.08 -12.93 5.47
C LEU A 588 31.60 -13.23 5.55
N PRO A 589 32.29 -12.98 6.68
CA PRO A 589 33.71 -13.33 6.84
C PRO A 589 33.92 -14.84 6.79
N ILE A 590 33.00 -15.62 7.36
CA ILE A 590 33.08 -17.09 7.40
C ILE A 590 33.02 -17.64 5.98
N LEU A 591 32.00 -17.23 5.20
CA LEU A 591 31.83 -17.67 3.81
C LEU A 591 33.02 -17.29 2.93
N THR A 592 33.55 -16.07 3.11
CA THR A 592 34.71 -15.58 2.35
C THR A 592 35.97 -16.38 2.69
N ASN A 593 36.21 -16.63 3.97
CA ASN A 593 37.34 -17.46 4.41
C ASN A 593 37.24 -18.90 3.87
N THR A 594 36.05 -19.48 3.80
CA THR A 594 35.84 -20.80 3.17
C THR A 594 36.22 -20.78 1.68
N LYS A 595 35.82 -19.76 0.93
CA LYS A 595 36.19 -19.61 -0.49
C LYS A 595 37.70 -19.46 -0.68
N ILE A 596 38.34 -18.62 0.14
CA ILE A 596 39.80 -18.43 0.12
C ILE A 596 40.52 -19.75 0.43
N ASN A 597 40.06 -20.50 1.43
CA ASN A 597 40.62 -21.80 1.77
C ASN A 597 40.49 -22.80 0.61
N ASN A 598 39.35 -22.83 -0.08
CA ASN A 598 39.17 -23.67 -1.26
C ASN A 598 40.13 -23.30 -2.39
N LEU A 599 40.32 -22.01 -2.68
CA LEU A 599 41.29 -21.55 -3.68
C LEU A 599 42.72 -21.98 -3.33
N LYS A 600 43.12 -21.86 -2.06
CA LYS A 600 44.42 -22.32 -1.57
C LYS A 600 44.59 -23.84 -1.70
N GLN A 601 43.53 -24.62 -1.42
CA GLN A 601 43.56 -26.07 -1.62
C GLN A 601 43.71 -26.45 -3.10
N LEU A 602 42.98 -25.78 -4.00
CA LEU A 602 43.11 -26.00 -5.44
C LEU A 602 44.53 -25.66 -5.95
N LEU A 603 45.15 -24.60 -5.43
CA LEU A 603 46.55 -24.26 -5.72
C LEU A 603 47.52 -25.36 -5.27
N LEU A 604 47.32 -25.93 -4.07
CA LEU A 604 48.15 -27.03 -3.58
C LEU A 604 48.00 -28.28 -4.46
N THR A 605 46.77 -28.66 -4.80
CA THR A 605 46.50 -29.80 -5.70
C THR A 605 47.07 -29.56 -7.09
N PHE A 606 47.01 -28.33 -7.60
CA PHE A 606 47.63 -27.96 -8.87
C PHE A 606 49.15 -28.13 -8.81
N ARG A 607 49.81 -27.59 -7.77
CA ARG A 607 51.26 -27.69 -7.61
C ARG A 607 51.71 -29.15 -7.62
N GLU A 608 51.04 -30.01 -6.85
CA GLU A 608 51.32 -31.44 -6.82
C GLU A 608 51.16 -32.10 -8.20
N LYS A 609 50.07 -31.82 -8.92
CA LYS A 609 49.82 -32.37 -10.26
C LYS A 609 50.84 -31.92 -11.29
N VAL A 610 51.22 -30.65 -11.29
CA VAL A 610 52.22 -30.08 -12.22
C VAL A 610 53.61 -30.62 -11.92
N GLU A 611 53.99 -30.72 -10.64
CA GLU A 611 55.27 -31.32 -10.23
C GLU A 611 55.36 -32.79 -10.63
N ASN A 612 54.30 -33.58 -10.39
CA ASN A 612 54.22 -34.97 -10.81
C ASN A 612 54.31 -35.10 -12.34
N LEU A 613 53.61 -34.26 -13.09
CA LEU A 613 53.69 -34.27 -14.55
C LEU A 613 55.10 -33.92 -15.05
N ALA A 614 55.73 -32.89 -14.48
CA ALA A 614 57.10 -32.53 -14.82
C ALA A 614 58.10 -33.66 -14.50
N GLN A 615 57.91 -34.38 -13.39
CA GLN A 615 58.73 -35.56 -13.04
C GLN A 615 58.53 -36.71 -14.03
N ILE A 616 57.29 -36.99 -14.44
CA ILE A 616 56.99 -38.01 -15.47
C ILE A 616 57.74 -37.67 -16.76
N TYR A 617 57.65 -36.42 -17.23
CA TYR A 617 58.34 -35.98 -18.45
C TYR A 617 59.86 -36.05 -18.30
N LYS A 618 60.43 -35.63 -17.16
CA LYS A 618 61.88 -35.80 -16.89
C LYS A 618 62.32 -37.27 -16.89
N SER A 619 61.50 -38.16 -16.33
CA SER A 619 61.78 -39.60 -16.31
C SER A 619 61.69 -40.22 -17.71
N GLN A 620 60.76 -39.78 -18.55
CA GLN A 620 60.67 -40.19 -19.95
C GLN A 620 61.92 -39.77 -20.74
N VAL A 621 62.43 -38.56 -20.47
CA VAL A 621 63.70 -38.06 -21.06
C VAL A 621 64.91 -38.88 -20.59
N ASP A 622 64.92 -39.33 -19.33
CA ASP A 622 66.00 -40.16 -18.78
C ASP A 622 66.02 -41.59 -19.31
N ASN A 623 64.85 -42.17 -19.52
CA ASN A 623 64.68 -43.56 -19.95
C ASN A 623 64.69 -43.74 -21.48
N ASP A 624 65.06 -42.71 -22.24
CA ASP A 624 65.06 -42.71 -23.72
C ASP A 624 63.71 -43.07 -24.36
N ARG A 625 62.62 -42.87 -23.61
CA ARG A 625 61.24 -43.05 -24.07
C ARG A 625 60.63 -41.70 -24.39
N LEU A 626 61.25 -40.99 -25.33
CA LEU A 626 60.63 -39.80 -25.90
C LEU A 626 59.42 -40.28 -26.73
N PRO A 627 58.22 -39.71 -26.54
CA PRO A 627 57.09 -40.05 -27.39
C PRO A 627 57.47 -39.72 -28.83
N ILE A 628 57.68 -40.74 -29.66
CA ILE A 628 57.92 -40.55 -31.08
C ILE A 628 56.62 -40.02 -31.65
N SER A 629 56.61 -38.72 -31.95
CA SER A 629 55.53 -38.11 -32.70
C SER A 629 55.46 -38.82 -34.05
N LYS A 630 54.40 -39.60 -34.29
CA LYS A 630 54.09 -40.16 -35.63
C LYS A 630 54.26 -39.11 -36.75
N PRO A 631 53.78 -37.84 -36.58
CA PRO A 631 54.07 -36.77 -37.52
C PRO A 631 55.56 -36.48 -37.77
N GLU A 632 56.41 -36.56 -36.74
CA GLU A 632 57.85 -36.30 -36.87
C GLU A 632 58.55 -37.43 -37.64
N MET A 633 58.11 -38.67 -37.43
CA MET A 633 58.64 -39.82 -38.17
C MET A 633 58.19 -39.79 -39.64
N GLU A 634 56.93 -39.47 -39.91
CA GLU A 634 56.41 -39.25 -41.26
C GLU A 634 57.19 -38.15 -41.99
N ASN A 635 57.49 -37.04 -41.30
CA ASN A 635 58.30 -35.96 -41.84
C ASN A 635 59.72 -36.42 -42.22
N ARG A 636 60.39 -37.22 -41.37
CA ARG A 636 61.71 -37.79 -41.66
C ARG A 636 61.69 -38.74 -42.85
N VAL A 637 60.68 -39.60 -42.95
CA VAL A 637 60.47 -40.50 -44.10
C VAL A 637 60.24 -39.70 -45.38
N ASN A 638 59.42 -38.65 -45.34
CA ASN A 638 59.19 -37.77 -46.49
C ASN A 638 60.49 -37.11 -46.96
N ILE A 639 61.29 -36.57 -46.05
CA ILE A 639 62.59 -35.96 -46.37
C ILE A 639 63.57 -36.99 -46.96
N PHE A 640 63.59 -38.21 -46.44
CA PHE A 640 64.36 -39.31 -47.01
C PHE A 640 63.88 -39.63 -48.44
N MET A 641 62.57 -39.69 -48.65
CA MET A 641 61.96 -39.96 -49.96
C MET A 641 62.20 -38.84 -50.99
N GLU A 642 62.37 -37.58 -50.56
CA GLU A 642 62.81 -36.51 -51.45
C GLU A 642 64.23 -36.75 -51.99
N GLY A 643 65.17 -37.22 -51.15
CA GLY A 643 66.53 -37.58 -51.61
C GLY A 643 66.54 -38.80 -52.51
N TRP A 644 65.74 -39.82 -52.18
CA TRP A 644 65.60 -41.05 -52.98
C TRP A 644 64.98 -40.78 -54.36
N SER A 645 63.90 -39.99 -54.41
CA SER A 645 63.24 -39.61 -55.65
C SER A 645 64.14 -38.75 -56.54
N LYS A 646 64.93 -37.83 -55.96
CA LYS A 646 65.91 -37.04 -56.72
C LYS A 646 66.86 -37.92 -57.53
N TYR A 647 67.39 -38.99 -56.95
CA TYR A 647 68.21 -39.97 -57.67
C TYR A 647 67.44 -40.65 -58.82
N LEU A 648 66.20 -41.08 -58.57
CA LEU A 648 65.39 -41.76 -59.58
C LEU A 648 65.12 -40.87 -60.80
N TYR A 649 64.82 -39.59 -60.60
CA TYR A 649 64.56 -38.64 -61.68
C TYR A 649 65.83 -38.19 -62.42
N GLU A 650 67.01 -38.31 -61.81
CA GLU A 650 68.29 -38.03 -62.47
C GLU A 650 68.75 -39.19 -63.39
N ILE A 651 68.41 -40.43 -63.05
CA ILE A 651 68.93 -41.63 -63.75
C ILE A 651 67.90 -42.26 -64.70
N TYR A 652 66.61 -42.22 -64.39
CA TYR A 652 65.56 -42.87 -65.18
C TYR A 652 64.73 -41.86 -65.99
N SER A 653 64.09 -42.34 -67.05
CA SER A 653 63.11 -41.53 -67.79
C SER A 653 61.92 -41.18 -66.90
N VAL A 654 61.31 -40.01 -67.13
CA VAL A 654 60.24 -39.45 -66.27
C VAL A 654 59.17 -40.48 -65.91
N ASN A 655 58.61 -41.19 -66.91
CA ASN A 655 57.59 -42.23 -66.66
C ASN A 655 58.10 -43.40 -65.81
N LYS A 656 59.37 -43.79 -65.94
CA LYS A 656 59.97 -44.89 -65.18
C LYS A 656 60.37 -44.46 -63.77
N ALA A 657 60.82 -43.22 -63.61
CA ALA A 657 61.11 -42.61 -62.31
C ALA A 657 59.83 -42.44 -61.49
N GLU A 658 58.72 -42.04 -62.11
CA GLU A 658 57.42 -41.89 -61.46
C GLU A 658 56.91 -43.23 -60.91
N ILE A 659 56.89 -44.28 -61.73
CA ILE A 659 56.50 -45.64 -61.31
C ILE A 659 57.37 -46.12 -60.14
N LYS A 660 58.70 -46.01 -60.25
CA LYS A 660 59.63 -46.41 -59.20
C LYS A 660 59.46 -45.60 -57.91
N THR A 661 59.11 -44.32 -58.02
CA THR A 661 58.84 -43.45 -56.86
C THR A 661 57.54 -43.85 -56.17
N THR A 662 56.49 -44.17 -56.93
CA THR A 662 55.22 -44.65 -56.37
C THR A 662 55.39 -45.99 -55.65
N GLU A 663 56.13 -46.93 -56.22
CA GLU A 663 56.48 -48.21 -55.57
C GLU A 663 57.25 -47.97 -54.26
N ALA A 664 58.22 -47.06 -54.29
CA ALA A 664 59.02 -46.71 -53.12
C ALA A 664 58.20 -46.05 -52.00
N ILE A 665 57.31 -45.11 -52.33
CA ILE A 665 56.40 -44.47 -51.36
C ILE A 665 55.50 -45.52 -50.71
N ARG A 666 54.96 -46.46 -51.49
CA ARG A 666 54.08 -47.52 -50.98
C ARG A 666 54.78 -48.41 -49.96
N GLU A 667 56.04 -48.76 -50.20
CA GLU A 667 56.83 -49.55 -49.25
C GLU A 667 57.13 -48.77 -47.96
N CYS A 668 57.40 -47.47 -48.05
CA CYS A 668 57.56 -46.61 -46.88
C CYS A 668 56.27 -46.45 -46.07
N GLU A 669 55.11 -46.30 -46.73
CA GLU A 669 53.81 -46.24 -46.07
C GLU A 669 53.46 -47.56 -45.36
N ASN A 670 53.75 -48.70 -46.00
CA ASN A 670 53.59 -50.02 -45.38
C ASN A 670 54.45 -50.15 -44.12
N TRP A 671 55.70 -49.70 -44.18
CA TRP A 671 56.63 -49.74 -43.05
C TRP A 671 56.19 -48.81 -41.89
N LEU A 672 55.74 -47.58 -42.19
CA LEU A 672 55.20 -46.66 -41.18
C LEU A 672 53.98 -47.24 -40.45
N ASN A 673 53.11 -47.95 -41.18
CA ASN A 673 51.94 -48.62 -40.59
C ASN A 673 52.34 -49.79 -39.67
N ILE A 674 53.41 -50.53 -39.99
CA ILE A 674 53.94 -51.63 -39.16
C ILE A 674 54.52 -51.09 -37.84
N ILE A 675 55.23 -49.96 -37.88
CA ILE A 675 55.77 -49.32 -36.67
C ILE A 675 54.66 -48.75 -35.79
N ALA A 676 53.68 -48.05 -36.38
CA ALA A 676 52.54 -47.50 -35.64
C ALA A 676 51.72 -48.60 -34.92
N PHE A 677 51.67 -49.81 -35.48
CA PHE A 677 50.99 -50.96 -34.87
C PHE A 677 51.75 -51.50 -33.63
N ASN A 678 53.08 -51.48 -33.66
CA ASN A 678 53.93 -51.91 -32.53
C ASN A 678 53.94 -50.90 -31.38
N GLU A 679 53.87 -49.59 -31.65
CA GLU A 679 53.76 -48.56 -30.61
C GLU A 679 52.44 -48.63 -29.84
N ASN A 680 51.32 -48.88 -30.52
CA ASN A 680 50.02 -49.05 -29.87
C ASN A 680 50.02 -50.27 -28.92
N PHE A 681 50.62 -51.38 -29.34
CA PHE A 681 50.73 -52.60 -28.53
C PHE A 681 51.67 -52.44 -27.30
N ALA A 682 52.74 -51.66 -27.43
CA ALA A 682 53.63 -51.33 -26.32
C ALA A 682 52.98 -50.35 -25.32
N SER A 683 52.15 -49.42 -25.80
CA SER A 683 51.41 -48.47 -24.95
C SER A 683 50.32 -49.15 -24.12
N GLU A 684 49.59 -50.12 -24.69
CA GLU A 684 48.55 -50.90 -24.00
C GLU A 684 49.13 -51.82 -22.91
N MET A 685 50.34 -52.37 -23.08
CA MET A 685 51.01 -53.14 -22.01
C MET A 685 51.60 -52.28 -20.90
N SER A 686 51.82 -50.98 -21.12
CA SER A 686 52.33 -50.05 -20.10
C SER A 686 51.25 -49.36 -19.27
N GLN A 687 49.97 -49.53 -19.65
CA GLN A 687 48.79 -48.99 -18.96
C GLN A 687 48.07 -50.01 -18.06
N ASN A 688 48.59 -51.23 -17.94
CA ASN A 688 48.16 -52.22 -16.93
C ASN A 688 49.03 -52.20 -15.68
#